data_AF-A0AAP0RQC3-F1
#
_entry.id   AF-A0AAP0RQC3-F1
#
_cell.length_a   1.000
_cell.length_b   1.000
_cell.length_c   1.000
_cell.angle_alpha   90.00
_cell.angle_beta   90.00
_cell.angle_gamma   90.00
#
_symmetry.space_group_name_H-M   'P 1'
#
loop_
_entity.id
_entity.type
_entity.pdbx_description
1 polymer ?
#
loop_
_entity_poly.entity_id
_entity_poly.type
_entity_poly.pdbx_seq_one_letter_code
_entity_poly.pdbx_strand_id
1 'polypeptide(L)'
;MEPDVSIETSSMIRVAVLPIGEVPPPILRDYVSMLARHRKIDLSTISSFYTEHQKSPFAHQPWDSGSLRFKFMLGGSPPSPWEDFQSNRKILAVIGICHCPSSPDLDAVVEQFSAACKSYSSALVQRCFAFFPSDSQLEDGSKRGGNLILFPPSDRQTQEFHLHTMMQDIAASLLMEFEKWVLQAESAGTILKTPLDSQASLSSEEVIKAKKRRLGRAQKTIGDYCLLAGSPVDANAHYSTALELARLTGDYFWYAGALEGSVCALLIDRMGQKDTVLEEEVKYRYNSVILHYRKSFIQDNAQRVSPLSFELEATLKLARFLCRRELAKEVVEFLTTAADGAKSLIDASDRLILYVEIARLFGTLGYQRKAAFFSRLVAQLYLQQENRLAAISAMQVLAMTTKAYRVQSRASISKHSLPNEIGSSHADGGKMHHHSVVSLFESQWSTLQMVVLREILLSAVRAGDPLAAWSAAARLLRSYYPLITPPGQNGLASALANSADRLPSGTRCADPALPFIRLHSFPLHPSQMDIVKRNPAREDWWAGSAPSGPFIYTPFTKGEPNDSSKQELIWVVGEPVQVLVELANPCGFDLLVDSIYLSAHSGNFDAFPISVNLPTNSSKVITLSGIPTSVGPVTIPGCTVHCFGVITEHLFRDVDNLLLGAAQGLVLSDPFRCCGSAKLRNVSVPNISVVPPLPLLVSHVVGGDGAVILYEGEIRDVWISLANAGTVPVEQAHISLSGKNQDSVISVAHEALKSALPLKPGAEVTIPVTLKAWQLGLVDLDTNTSKSGSGSMGRQSKDGSSPMLLIHYTGPMANPGESTTNGSVVPPGRRLVVPLHVCVLQGLSFVKARLLSMEIPAHVGEDLPRPVSVENSSTEKVNGSASKTDRLVKIDPYRGSWGLRFLELELSNPTDVVFEISVSVQLENSNSKDSLSVDCNAAELGYPKTRIDRDYSARVLIPLEHFKLPILDGSFLVKDSQADGVTSGRSSSFSEKNIKAELNASIKNLISRIKVRWQSGRNSSGELNTKDAIQAALQTSIMDILLPDPLTFGFRLAKNGSESPKESNIQVHTPGSKGSVLAHDMTPMEVLVRNNTKEMIRMSLSITCRDVAGENCVEGNKATVLWAGVLNGITVEVPPLQEIKHYFSLYFLVPGEYTLVAAAVIADTNEILRARAKTDSPDEPIFCRGPPFHVRVLGTA
;
A
#
# COMPACT_ATOMS: atom_id res chain seq x y z
N MET A 1 -24.69 29.78 -52.27
CA MET A 1 -25.21 28.41 -52.09
C MET A 1 -26.25 28.39 -50.98
N GLU A 2 -27.19 27.43 -50.98
CA GLU A 2 -28.18 27.28 -49.90
C GLU A 2 -27.72 26.29 -48.81
N PRO A 3 -28.04 26.52 -47.53
CA PRO A 3 -27.87 25.50 -46.49
C PRO A 3 -29.02 24.47 -46.51
N ASP A 4 -28.75 23.26 -46.01
CA ASP A 4 -29.67 22.12 -45.97
C ASP A 4 -30.15 21.69 -47.36
N VAL A 5 -29.20 21.54 -48.28
CA VAL A 5 -29.48 21.26 -49.67
C VAL A 5 -30.12 19.87 -49.82
N SER A 6 -31.30 19.80 -50.43
CA SER A 6 -31.97 18.55 -50.82
C SER A 6 -32.72 18.73 -52.14
N ILE A 7 -33.03 17.65 -52.85
CA ILE A 7 -33.80 17.71 -54.10
C ILE A 7 -35.19 18.32 -53.85
N GLU A 8 -35.78 18.08 -52.68
CA GLU A 8 -37.10 18.57 -52.29
C GLU A 8 -37.14 20.07 -51.97
N THR A 9 -35.98 20.73 -51.82
CA THR A 9 -35.92 22.17 -51.47
C THR A 9 -36.67 23.06 -52.45
N SER A 10 -36.80 22.65 -53.72
CA SER A 10 -37.56 23.39 -54.74
C SER A 10 -39.07 23.46 -54.45
N SER A 11 -39.59 22.57 -53.59
CA SER A 11 -40.99 22.55 -53.14
C SER A 11 -41.23 23.26 -51.79
N MET A 12 -40.19 23.88 -51.21
CA MET A 12 -40.29 24.53 -49.89
C MET A 12 -40.47 26.04 -50.00
N ILE A 13 -41.50 26.56 -49.36
CA ILE A 13 -41.82 27.99 -49.25
C ILE A 13 -41.01 28.60 -48.12
N ARG A 14 -40.23 29.66 -48.39
CA ARG A 14 -39.51 30.37 -47.33
C ARG A 14 -40.40 31.38 -46.63
N VAL A 15 -40.32 31.34 -45.31
CA VAL A 15 -41.03 32.27 -44.43
C VAL A 15 -40.01 32.96 -43.53
N ALA A 16 -39.92 34.28 -43.60
CA ALA A 16 -39.07 35.06 -42.71
C ALA A 16 -39.76 35.21 -41.36
N VAL A 17 -39.04 34.93 -40.28
CA VAL A 17 -39.50 35.07 -38.90
C VAL A 17 -38.74 36.21 -38.25
N LEU A 18 -39.47 37.26 -37.85
CA LEU A 18 -38.90 38.52 -37.36
C LEU A 18 -39.30 38.76 -35.90
N PRO A 19 -38.37 38.99 -34.97
CA PRO A 19 -38.72 39.54 -33.67
C PRO A 19 -39.17 40.99 -33.84
N ILE A 20 -40.37 41.33 -33.39
CA ILE A 20 -40.93 42.68 -33.42
C ILE A 20 -41.11 43.16 -31.97
N GLY A 21 -40.61 44.36 -31.68
CA GLY A 21 -40.48 44.86 -30.31
C GLY A 21 -39.36 44.19 -29.52
N GLU A 22 -39.36 44.36 -28.19
CA GLU A 22 -38.39 43.71 -27.31
C GLU A 22 -38.81 42.26 -27.04
N VAL A 23 -38.09 41.29 -27.60
CA VAL A 23 -38.32 39.86 -27.34
C VAL A 23 -37.05 39.23 -26.78
N PRO A 24 -37.05 38.74 -25.52
CA PRO A 24 -35.89 38.06 -24.96
C PRO A 24 -35.45 36.85 -25.81
N PRO A 25 -34.14 36.67 -26.10
CA PRO A 25 -33.65 35.57 -26.94
C PRO A 25 -34.08 34.14 -26.55
N PRO A 26 -34.17 33.76 -25.26
CA PRO A 26 -34.63 32.41 -24.90
C PRO A 26 -36.12 32.21 -25.23
N ILE A 27 -36.94 33.25 -25.06
CA ILE A 27 -38.37 33.24 -25.34
C ILE A 27 -38.60 33.18 -26.86
N LEU A 28 -37.87 33.99 -27.63
CA LEU A 28 -37.89 33.95 -29.10
C LEU A 28 -37.58 32.54 -29.62
N ARG A 29 -36.59 31.87 -29.02
CA ARG A 29 -36.22 30.49 -29.41
C ARG A 29 -37.36 29.51 -29.16
N ASP A 30 -38.11 29.65 -28.07
CA ASP A 30 -39.26 28.78 -27.78
C ASP A 30 -40.40 29.01 -28.78
N TYR A 31 -40.77 30.25 -29.08
CA TYR A 31 -41.79 30.56 -30.10
C TYR A 31 -41.42 30.07 -31.50
N VAL A 32 -40.17 30.28 -31.90
CA VAL A 32 -39.66 29.75 -33.18
C VAL A 32 -39.65 28.22 -33.18
N SER A 33 -39.41 27.57 -32.04
CA SER A 33 -39.50 26.11 -31.92
C SER A 33 -40.92 25.59 -32.09
N MET A 34 -41.94 26.32 -31.63
CA MET A 34 -43.36 26.00 -31.85
C MET A 34 -43.70 26.12 -33.34
N LEU A 35 -43.34 27.23 -33.98
CA LEU A 35 -43.52 27.43 -35.43
C LEU A 35 -42.84 26.34 -36.26
N ALA A 36 -41.61 25.95 -35.88
CA ALA A 36 -40.83 24.95 -36.60
C ALA A 36 -41.46 23.55 -36.59
N ARG A 37 -42.48 23.27 -35.78
CA ARG A 37 -43.26 22.03 -35.84
C ARG A 37 -44.25 22.01 -37.00
N HIS A 38 -44.66 23.18 -37.51
CA HIS A 38 -45.62 23.33 -38.61
C HIS A 38 -44.94 23.51 -39.98
N ARG A 39 -43.89 22.71 -40.25
CA ARG A 39 -43.16 22.74 -41.54
C ARG A 39 -43.92 22.09 -42.69
N LYS A 40 -44.96 21.30 -42.40
CA LYS A 40 -45.80 20.64 -43.39
C LYS A 40 -47.24 20.90 -43.01
N ILE A 41 -48.04 21.37 -43.96
CA ILE A 41 -49.49 21.56 -43.79
C ILE A 41 -50.17 20.83 -44.92
N ASP A 42 -51.02 19.87 -44.58
CA ASP A 42 -51.72 19.03 -45.55
C ASP A 42 -52.85 19.83 -46.21
N LEU A 43 -52.99 19.70 -47.54
CA LEU A 43 -53.97 20.45 -48.33
C LEU A 43 -55.41 20.17 -47.89
N SER A 44 -55.69 18.96 -47.39
CA SER A 44 -57.00 18.57 -46.85
C SER A 44 -57.46 19.49 -45.72
N THR A 45 -56.53 19.97 -44.89
CA THR A 45 -56.82 20.86 -43.76
C THR A 45 -57.02 22.32 -44.17
N ILE A 46 -56.50 22.71 -45.33
CA ILE A 46 -56.53 24.09 -45.85
C ILE A 46 -57.82 24.37 -46.63
N SER A 47 -58.47 23.32 -47.15
CA SER A 47 -59.70 23.40 -47.97
C SER A 47 -60.79 24.31 -47.36
N SER A 48 -60.93 24.31 -46.03
CA SER A 48 -61.90 25.15 -45.31
C SER A 48 -61.58 26.65 -45.28
N PHE A 49 -60.30 27.02 -45.42
CA PHE A 49 -59.81 28.40 -45.45
C PHE A 49 -59.62 28.93 -46.88
N TYR A 50 -59.75 28.08 -47.89
CA TYR A 50 -59.53 28.40 -49.30
C TYR A 50 -60.81 28.89 -49.96
N THR A 51 -60.77 30.07 -50.58
CA THR A 51 -61.90 30.65 -51.32
C THR A 51 -61.55 30.79 -52.80
N GLU A 52 -62.14 29.94 -53.64
CA GLU A 52 -61.91 29.97 -55.09
C GLU A 52 -62.65 31.16 -55.73
N HIS A 53 -61.91 32.20 -56.12
CA HIS A 53 -62.50 33.39 -56.74
C HIS A 53 -62.63 33.30 -58.28
N GLN A 54 -61.87 32.41 -58.93
CA GLN A 54 -61.86 32.10 -60.38
C GLN A 54 -61.46 30.64 -60.60
N LYS A 55 -61.60 30.08 -61.82
CA LYS A 55 -61.09 28.72 -62.13
C LYS A 55 -59.59 28.65 -61.81
N SER A 56 -59.22 27.81 -60.85
CA SER A 56 -57.82 27.64 -60.44
C SER A 56 -56.93 27.23 -61.62
N PRO A 57 -55.71 27.80 -61.76
CA PRO A 57 -54.72 27.35 -62.74
C PRO A 57 -54.11 25.97 -62.40
N PHE A 58 -54.37 25.42 -61.21
CA PHE A 58 -53.85 24.12 -60.77
C PHE A 58 -54.87 23.00 -61.04
N ALA A 59 -54.93 22.53 -62.29
CA ALA A 59 -55.92 21.54 -62.74
C ALA A 59 -55.80 20.19 -62.04
N HIS A 60 -54.60 19.82 -61.56
CA HIS A 60 -54.30 18.54 -60.92
C HIS A 60 -53.86 18.68 -59.46
N GLN A 61 -54.38 19.68 -58.73
CA GLN A 61 -54.06 19.90 -57.32
C GLN A 61 -54.49 18.70 -56.44
N PRO A 62 -53.57 18.03 -55.72
CA PRO A 62 -53.88 16.84 -54.94
C PRO A 62 -54.41 17.19 -53.53
N TRP A 63 -55.68 17.58 -53.43
CA TRP A 63 -56.28 18.02 -52.16
C TRP A 63 -56.24 16.99 -51.01
N ASP A 64 -56.33 15.70 -51.32
CA ASP A 64 -56.40 14.64 -50.30
C ASP A 64 -55.03 14.17 -49.79
N SER A 65 -53.99 14.24 -50.64
CA SER A 65 -52.67 13.64 -50.38
C SER A 65 -51.51 14.64 -50.39
N GLY A 66 -51.71 15.83 -50.94
CA GLY A 66 -50.67 16.85 -51.06
C GLY A 66 -50.51 17.70 -49.80
N SER A 67 -49.42 18.47 -49.79
CA SER A 67 -49.09 19.35 -48.67
C SER A 67 -48.21 20.52 -49.10
N LEU A 68 -48.41 21.67 -48.46
CA LEU A 68 -47.50 22.82 -48.53
C LEU A 68 -46.37 22.63 -47.51
N ARG A 69 -45.13 22.95 -47.93
CA ARG A 69 -43.95 22.81 -47.09
C ARG A 69 -43.31 24.16 -46.80
N PHE A 70 -43.00 24.42 -45.55
CA PHE A 70 -42.43 25.69 -45.08
C PHE A 70 -41.01 25.51 -44.56
N LYS A 71 -40.14 26.45 -44.96
CA LYS A 71 -38.79 26.64 -44.42
C LYS A 71 -38.74 27.98 -43.70
N PHE A 72 -38.82 27.94 -42.38
CA PHE A 72 -38.73 29.13 -41.53
C PHE A 72 -37.28 29.60 -41.42
N MET A 73 -37.05 30.87 -41.73
CA MET A 73 -35.75 31.53 -41.67
C MET A 73 -35.82 32.69 -40.67
N LEU A 74 -34.90 32.76 -39.71
CA LEU A 74 -34.79 33.96 -38.87
C LEU A 74 -34.34 35.12 -39.76
N GLY A 75 -35.01 36.27 -39.67
CA GLY A 75 -34.78 37.38 -40.59
C GLY A 75 -33.42 38.05 -40.48
N GLY A 76 -33.21 39.07 -41.32
CA GLY A 76 -31.94 39.78 -41.48
C GLY A 76 -31.08 39.33 -42.67
N SER A 77 -31.49 38.32 -43.44
CA SER A 77 -30.81 37.93 -44.68
C SER A 77 -31.21 38.85 -45.85
N PRO A 78 -30.25 39.34 -46.67
CA PRO A 78 -30.58 40.07 -47.88
C PRO A 78 -31.31 39.17 -48.89
N PRO A 79 -32.12 39.76 -49.81
CA PRO A 79 -32.75 39.00 -50.88
C PRO A 79 -31.70 38.29 -51.74
N SER A 80 -32.01 37.07 -52.18
CA SER A 80 -31.06 36.30 -52.97
C SER A 80 -30.99 36.89 -54.40
N PRO A 81 -29.79 37.09 -54.96
CA PRO A 81 -29.66 37.56 -56.35
C PRO A 81 -30.18 36.55 -57.38
N TRP A 82 -30.54 35.34 -56.94
CA TRP A 82 -31.06 34.24 -57.77
C TRP A 82 -32.54 33.96 -57.56
N GLU A 83 -33.27 34.84 -56.86
CA GLU A 83 -34.71 34.71 -56.59
C GLU A 83 -35.55 34.50 -57.85
N ASP A 84 -35.24 35.20 -58.95
CA ASP A 84 -35.95 35.05 -60.23
C ASP A 84 -35.59 33.77 -60.98
N PHE A 85 -34.42 33.19 -60.71
CA PHE A 85 -34.02 31.91 -61.29
C PHE A 85 -34.64 30.73 -60.54
N GLN A 86 -34.70 30.80 -59.22
CA GLN A 86 -35.19 29.74 -58.33
C GLN A 86 -36.19 30.34 -57.33
N SER A 87 -37.49 30.19 -57.63
CA SER A 87 -38.57 30.86 -56.88
C SER A 87 -38.65 30.43 -55.41
N ASN A 88 -38.20 29.22 -55.09
CA ASN A 88 -38.07 28.73 -53.72
C ASN A 88 -37.02 29.50 -52.88
N ARG A 89 -36.20 30.36 -53.48
CA ARG A 89 -35.29 31.29 -52.77
C ARG A 89 -35.99 32.57 -52.31
N LYS A 90 -37.14 32.91 -52.89
CA LYS A 90 -37.94 34.08 -52.49
C LYS A 90 -38.50 33.90 -51.08
N ILE A 91 -38.45 34.95 -50.29
CA ILE A 91 -39.19 35.03 -49.03
C ILE A 91 -40.62 35.40 -49.40
N LEU A 92 -41.50 34.40 -49.40
CA LEU A 92 -42.88 34.52 -49.90
C LEU A 92 -43.86 34.87 -48.77
N ALA A 93 -43.47 34.67 -47.51
CA ALA A 93 -44.23 35.16 -46.37
C ALA A 93 -43.34 35.72 -45.26
N VAL A 94 -43.89 36.62 -44.45
CA VAL A 94 -43.24 37.20 -43.26
C VAL A 94 -44.14 36.99 -42.05
N ILE A 95 -43.57 36.39 -41.01
CA ILE A 95 -44.19 36.20 -39.70
C ILE A 95 -43.44 37.06 -38.67
N GLY A 96 -44.10 38.08 -38.15
CA GLY A 96 -43.62 38.82 -36.97
C GLY A 96 -43.94 38.06 -35.70
N ILE A 97 -43.01 38.02 -34.74
CA ILE A 97 -43.22 37.47 -33.39
C ILE A 97 -43.05 38.62 -32.40
N CYS A 98 -44.09 38.86 -31.60
CA CYS A 98 -44.10 39.85 -30.53
C CYS A 98 -44.40 39.18 -29.18
N HIS A 99 -43.71 39.63 -28.14
CA HIS A 99 -44.00 39.25 -26.75
C HIS A 99 -44.66 40.43 -26.05
N CYS A 100 -45.99 40.38 -25.89
CA CYS A 100 -46.77 41.52 -25.40
C CYS A 100 -46.36 42.02 -24.01
N PRO A 101 -45.93 41.18 -23.03
CA PRO A 101 -45.45 41.66 -21.73
C PRO A 101 -44.23 42.59 -21.82
N SER A 102 -43.43 42.47 -22.87
CA SER A 102 -42.26 43.32 -23.14
C SER A 102 -42.55 44.44 -24.15
N SER A 103 -43.73 44.43 -24.77
CA SER A 103 -44.14 45.40 -25.79
C SER A 103 -45.61 45.81 -25.55
N PRO A 104 -45.85 46.76 -24.63
CA PRO A 104 -47.21 47.14 -24.22
C PRO A 104 -47.98 47.91 -25.30
N ASP A 105 -47.28 48.68 -26.14
CA ASP A 105 -47.87 49.48 -27.22
C ASP A 105 -48.00 48.67 -28.51
N LEU A 106 -49.25 48.32 -28.87
CA LEU A 106 -49.54 47.56 -30.09
C LEU A 106 -49.44 48.40 -31.37
N ASP A 107 -49.60 49.73 -31.31
CA ASP A 107 -49.45 50.60 -32.49
C ASP A 107 -48.00 50.65 -32.93
N ALA A 108 -47.09 50.84 -31.98
CA ALA A 108 -45.66 50.75 -32.23
C ALA A 108 -45.25 49.40 -32.82
N VAL A 109 -45.84 48.28 -32.34
CA VAL A 109 -45.57 46.93 -32.87
C VAL A 109 -46.03 46.79 -34.32
N VAL A 110 -47.22 47.30 -34.68
CA VAL A 110 -47.74 47.26 -36.05
C VAL A 110 -46.90 48.14 -36.99
N GLU A 111 -46.51 49.33 -36.55
CA GLU A 111 -45.63 50.21 -37.31
C GLU A 111 -44.25 49.57 -37.54
N GLN A 112 -43.64 49.02 -36.50
CA GLN A 112 -42.37 48.30 -36.59
C GLN A 112 -42.45 47.10 -37.51
N PHE A 113 -43.52 46.31 -37.41
CA PHE A 113 -43.75 45.17 -38.32
C PHE A 113 -43.88 45.63 -39.77
N SER A 114 -44.68 46.67 -40.02
CA SER A 114 -44.86 47.22 -41.38
C SER A 114 -43.54 47.76 -41.95
N ALA A 115 -42.71 48.39 -41.12
CA ALA A 115 -41.39 48.88 -41.51
C ALA A 115 -40.44 47.72 -41.84
N ALA A 116 -40.45 46.67 -41.03
CA ALA A 116 -39.63 45.47 -41.24
C ALA A 116 -40.07 44.69 -42.49
N CYS A 117 -41.36 44.63 -42.82
CA CYS A 117 -41.85 43.99 -44.03
C CYS A 117 -41.38 44.68 -45.32
N LYS A 118 -41.04 45.98 -45.29
CA LYS A 118 -40.56 46.72 -46.48
C LYS A 118 -39.24 46.18 -47.04
N SER A 119 -38.39 45.54 -46.22
CA SER A 119 -37.16 44.89 -46.69
C SER A 119 -37.39 43.58 -47.45
N TYR A 120 -38.63 43.07 -47.45
CA TYR A 120 -39.02 41.80 -48.06
C TYR A 120 -40.03 42.02 -49.19
N SER A 121 -39.57 42.60 -50.31
CA SER A 121 -40.44 42.96 -51.44
C SER A 121 -41.12 41.78 -52.13
N SER A 122 -40.56 40.57 -51.99
CA SER A 122 -41.10 39.33 -52.58
C SER A 122 -42.19 38.67 -51.71
N ALA A 123 -42.47 39.20 -50.52
CA ALA A 123 -43.43 38.61 -49.59
C ALA A 123 -44.88 38.87 -50.02
N LEU A 124 -45.65 37.80 -50.21
CA LEU A 124 -47.06 37.82 -50.61
C LEU A 124 -47.99 37.87 -49.40
N VAL A 125 -47.60 37.23 -48.30
CA VAL A 125 -48.40 37.14 -47.06
C VAL A 125 -47.62 37.67 -45.86
N GLN A 126 -48.27 38.49 -45.04
CA GLN A 126 -47.67 39.11 -43.85
C GLN A 126 -48.61 38.92 -42.66
N ARG A 127 -48.10 38.35 -41.57
CA ARG A 127 -48.82 38.17 -40.30
C ARG A 127 -47.90 38.47 -39.12
N CYS A 128 -48.44 39.05 -38.05
CA CYS A 128 -47.73 39.30 -36.80
C CYS A 128 -48.43 38.55 -35.66
N PHE A 129 -47.72 37.64 -35.02
CA PHE A 129 -48.19 36.83 -33.90
C PHE A 129 -47.71 37.45 -32.59
N ALA A 130 -48.66 37.96 -31.80
CA ALA A 130 -48.38 38.59 -30.52
C ALA A 130 -48.82 37.67 -29.36
N PHE A 131 -47.86 37.19 -28.58
CA PHE A 131 -48.08 36.21 -27.52
C PHE A 131 -48.27 36.88 -26.15
N PHE A 132 -49.20 36.33 -25.36
CA PHE A 132 -49.50 36.75 -23.98
C PHE A 132 -49.95 38.22 -23.83
N PRO A 133 -50.96 38.69 -24.61
CA PRO A 133 -51.52 40.03 -24.46
C PRO A 133 -52.17 40.21 -23.07
N SER A 134 -52.12 41.44 -22.56
CA SER A 134 -52.90 41.87 -21.39
C SER A 134 -54.38 42.06 -21.73
N ASP A 135 -55.26 42.08 -20.72
CA ASP A 135 -56.70 42.26 -20.92
C ASP A 135 -57.03 43.56 -21.68
N SER A 136 -56.32 44.65 -21.38
CA SER A 136 -56.44 45.93 -22.12
C SER A 136 -56.02 45.82 -23.59
N GLN A 137 -55.01 45.00 -23.89
CA GLN A 137 -54.54 44.77 -25.25
C GLN A 137 -55.47 43.84 -26.04
N LEU A 138 -56.18 42.93 -25.37
CA LEU A 138 -57.19 42.07 -25.99
C LEU A 138 -58.40 42.89 -26.45
N GLU A 139 -58.86 43.85 -25.65
CA GLU A 139 -59.94 44.76 -26.02
C GLU A 139 -59.54 45.68 -27.19
N ASP A 140 -58.32 46.22 -27.17
CA ASP A 140 -57.79 47.09 -28.24
C ASP A 140 -57.51 46.33 -29.55
N GLY A 141 -56.98 45.11 -29.44
CA GLY A 141 -56.71 44.22 -30.58
C GLY A 141 -57.94 43.84 -31.38
N SER A 142 -59.11 43.72 -30.74
CA SER A 142 -60.38 43.40 -31.42
C SER A 142 -60.82 44.44 -32.45
N LYS A 143 -60.29 45.67 -32.36
CA LYS A 143 -60.59 46.79 -33.28
C LYS A 143 -59.59 46.92 -34.42
N ARG A 144 -58.50 46.16 -34.40
CA ARG A 144 -57.33 46.34 -35.28
C ARG A 144 -57.32 45.32 -36.42
N GLY A 145 -56.89 45.78 -37.60
CA GLY A 145 -56.99 45.04 -38.86
C GLY A 145 -56.19 43.72 -38.93
N GLY A 146 -56.58 42.85 -39.85
CA GLY A 146 -56.31 41.40 -39.88
C GLY A 146 -54.86 40.89 -40.03
N ASN A 147 -53.84 41.74 -39.95
CA ASN A 147 -52.44 41.28 -39.98
C ASN A 147 -51.85 41.04 -38.58
N LEU A 148 -52.46 41.59 -37.51
CA LEU A 148 -52.06 41.33 -36.11
C LEU A 148 -52.97 40.26 -35.50
N ILE A 149 -52.37 39.19 -34.98
CA ILE A 149 -53.07 38.06 -34.36
C ILE A 149 -52.60 37.93 -32.91
N LEU A 150 -53.55 37.99 -31.99
CA LEU A 150 -53.30 37.91 -30.55
C LEU A 150 -53.47 36.48 -30.05
N PHE A 151 -52.46 35.95 -29.34
CA PHE A 151 -52.49 34.64 -28.69
C PHE A 151 -52.63 34.82 -27.17
N PRO A 152 -53.85 34.70 -26.60
CA PRO A 152 -54.08 34.90 -25.17
C PRO A 152 -53.22 33.96 -24.30
N PRO A 153 -52.93 34.35 -23.05
CA PRO A 153 -52.20 33.50 -22.11
C PRO A 153 -52.95 32.17 -21.91
N SER A 154 -52.30 31.05 -22.26
CA SER A 154 -52.89 29.70 -22.21
C SER A 154 -51.79 28.65 -22.13
N ASP A 155 -52.18 27.41 -21.82
CA ASP A 155 -51.26 26.27 -21.84
C ASP A 155 -50.62 26.07 -23.22
N ARG A 156 -49.39 25.54 -23.24
CA ARG A 156 -48.60 25.35 -24.47
C ARG A 156 -49.35 24.57 -25.55
N GLN A 157 -50.13 23.55 -25.18
CA GLN A 157 -50.89 22.75 -26.14
C GLN A 157 -51.95 23.58 -26.87
N THR A 158 -52.66 24.44 -26.14
CA THR A 158 -53.67 25.35 -26.70
C THR A 158 -53.02 26.38 -27.62
N GLN A 159 -51.88 26.94 -27.22
CA GLN A 159 -51.12 27.87 -28.06
C GLN A 159 -50.62 27.20 -29.35
N GLU A 160 -50.11 25.98 -29.27
CA GLU A 160 -49.70 25.20 -30.45
C GLU A 160 -50.89 24.86 -31.36
N PHE A 161 -52.07 24.56 -30.80
CA PHE A 161 -53.29 24.34 -31.58
C PHE A 161 -53.73 25.61 -32.31
N HIS A 162 -53.79 26.75 -31.64
CA HIS A 162 -54.12 28.04 -32.28
C HIS A 162 -53.10 28.39 -33.36
N LEU A 163 -51.81 28.14 -33.09
CA LEU A 163 -50.74 28.40 -34.05
C LEU A 163 -50.91 27.53 -35.30
N HIS A 164 -51.32 26.28 -35.14
CA HIS A 164 -51.63 25.39 -36.26
C HIS A 164 -52.73 25.96 -37.16
N THR A 165 -53.83 26.44 -36.58
CA THR A 165 -54.93 27.07 -37.33
C THR A 165 -54.48 28.33 -38.07
N MET A 166 -53.68 29.19 -37.42
CA MET A 166 -53.15 30.39 -38.09
C MET A 166 -52.18 30.07 -39.21
N MET A 167 -51.41 28.99 -39.06
CA MET A 167 -50.54 28.50 -40.14
C MET A 167 -51.34 27.93 -41.31
N GLN A 168 -52.52 27.33 -41.08
CA GLN A 168 -53.44 26.91 -42.16
C GLN A 168 -54.00 28.12 -42.93
N ASP A 169 -54.35 29.23 -42.24
CA ASP A 169 -54.77 30.48 -42.90
C ASP A 169 -53.66 31.07 -43.78
N ILE A 170 -52.43 31.13 -43.28
CA ILE A 170 -51.27 31.59 -44.06
C ILE A 170 -51.06 30.72 -45.30
N ALA A 171 -51.21 29.39 -45.15
CA ALA A 171 -51.09 28.45 -46.25
C ALA A 171 -52.18 28.65 -47.31
N ALA A 172 -53.45 28.86 -46.91
CA ALA A 172 -54.54 29.19 -47.82
C ALA A 172 -54.28 30.49 -48.58
N SER A 173 -53.87 31.54 -47.85
CA SER A 173 -53.57 32.86 -48.41
C SER A 173 -52.44 32.80 -49.45
N LEU A 174 -51.38 32.04 -49.17
CA LEU A 174 -50.27 31.83 -50.10
C LEU A 174 -50.73 31.09 -51.36
N LEU A 175 -51.55 30.05 -51.22
CA LEU A 175 -52.05 29.28 -52.34
C LEU A 175 -52.85 30.18 -53.32
N MET A 176 -53.73 31.03 -52.78
CA MET A 176 -54.51 31.99 -53.59
C MET A 176 -53.62 33.04 -54.29
N GLU A 177 -52.59 33.56 -53.61
CA GLU A 177 -51.65 34.50 -54.25
C GLU A 177 -50.77 33.82 -55.32
N PHE A 178 -50.43 32.52 -55.16
CA PHE A 178 -49.74 31.77 -56.21
C PHE A 178 -50.62 31.60 -57.46
N GLU A 179 -51.91 31.30 -57.31
CA GLU A 179 -52.85 31.19 -58.44
C GLU A 179 -52.94 32.50 -59.22
N LYS A 180 -53.11 33.61 -58.49
CA LYS A 180 -53.14 34.95 -59.05
C LYS A 180 -51.86 35.28 -59.80
N TRP A 181 -50.70 34.91 -59.27
CA TRP A 181 -49.42 35.11 -59.94
C TRP A 181 -49.31 34.31 -61.24
N VAL A 182 -49.69 33.02 -61.20
CA VAL A 182 -49.64 32.12 -62.37
C VAL A 182 -50.54 32.62 -63.51
N LEU A 183 -51.76 33.09 -63.21
CA LEU A 183 -52.68 33.65 -64.21
C LEU A 183 -52.13 34.92 -64.88
N GLN A 184 -51.32 35.71 -64.17
CA GLN A 184 -50.72 36.94 -64.70
C GLN A 184 -49.41 36.68 -65.46
N ALA A 185 -48.69 35.61 -65.15
CA ALA A 185 -47.35 35.36 -65.68
C ALA A 185 -47.30 35.16 -67.20
N GLU A 186 -48.33 34.55 -67.81
CA GLU A 186 -48.37 34.34 -69.27
C GLU A 186 -48.71 35.61 -70.05
N SER A 187 -49.48 36.53 -69.46
CA SER A 187 -49.99 37.74 -70.12
C SER A 187 -49.12 38.98 -69.89
N ALA A 188 -48.39 39.07 -68.77
CA ALA A 188 -47.70 40.28 -68.33
C ALA A 188 -46.28 40.48 -68.92
N GLY A 189 -45.72 39.50 -69.64
CA GLY A 189 -44.38 39.63 -70.22
C GLY A 189 -43.26 39.83 -69.17
N THR A 190 -43.37 39.12 -68.04
CA THR A 190 -42.51 39.23 -66.86
C THR A 190 -41.03 39.13 -67.21
N ILE A 191 -40.25 40.13 -66.83
CA ILE A 191 -38.82 40.21 -67.17
C ILE A 191 -38.02 39.47 -66.08
N LEU A 192 -37.74 38.19 -66.32
CA LEU A 192 -36.89 37.37 -65.44
C LEU A 192 -35.42 37.51 -65.85
N LYS A 193 -34.60 38.07 -64.95
CA LYS A 193 -33.16 38.28 -65.16
C LYS A 193 -32.35 37.46 -64.18
N THR A 194 -31.17 37.03 -64.60
CA THR A 194 -30.15 36.48 -63.69
C THR A 194 -28.89 37.34 -63.75
N PRO A 195 -28.03 37.29 -62.72
CA PRO A 195 -26.70 37.89 -62.75
C PRO A 195 -25.80 37.47 -63.93
N LEU A 196 -26.16 36.40 -64.65
CA LEU A 196 -25.44 35.89 -65.83
C LEU A 196 -25.86 36.58 -67.14
N ASP A 197 -27.00 37.28 -67.16
CA ASP A 197 -27.50 37.93 -68.36
C ASP A 197 -26.70 39.22 -68.65
N SER A 198 -26.02 39.29 -69.80
CA SER A 198 -25.30 40.50 -70.24
C SER A 198 -26.23 41.53 -70.89
N GLN A 199 -25.94 42.82 -70.68
CA GLN A 199 -26.63 43.94 -71.32
C GLN A 199 -26.10 44.13 -72.75
N ALA A 200 -26.40 43.20 -73.66
CA ALA A 200 -26.05 43.33 -75.08
C ALA A 200 -27.27 43.69 -75.93
N SER A 201 -27.10 44.62 -76.87
CA SER A 201 -28.11 45.02 -77.86
C SER A 201 -28.35 43.89 -78.85
N LEU A 202 -29.60 43.45 -79.00
CA LEU A 202 -29.99 42.28 -79.79
C LEU A 202 -30.27 42.64 -81.26
N SER A 203 -29.76 41.83 -82.19
CA SER A 203 -30.13 41.78 -83.61
C SER A 203 -31.51 41.13 -83.83
N SER A 204 -32.10 41.26 -85.03
CA SER A 204 -33.47 40.82 -85.34
C SER A 204 -33.71 39.30 -85.19
N GLU A 205 -32.74 38.44 -85.54
CA GLU A 205 -32.82 36.98 -85.27
C GLU A 205 -32.74 36.67 -83.77
N GLU A 206 -31.99 37.47 -83.02
CA GLU A 206 -31.88 37.35 -81.58
C GLU A 206 -33.16 37.80 -80.86
N VAL A 207 -34.00 38.64 -81.45
CA VAL A 207 -35.31 39.05 -80.88
C VAL A 207 -36.29 37.87 -80.82
N ILE A 208 -36.39 37.04 -81.87
CA ILE A 208 -37.27 35.86 -81.87
C ILE A 208 -36.77 34.82 -80.86
N LYS A 209 -35.45 34.59 -80.84
CA LYS A 209 -34.80 33.71 -79.87
C LYS A 209 -34.98 34.23 -78.44
N ALA A 210 -34.94 35.54 -78.23
CA ALA A 210 -35.18 36.18 -76.93
C ALA A 210 -36.65 36.07 -76.49
N LYS A 211 -37.63 36.18 -77.41
CA LYS A 211 -39.06 35.96 -77.08
C LYS A 211 -39.31 34.51 -76.64
N LYS A 212 -38.76 33.52 -77.37
CA LYS A 212 -38.83 32.11 -76.98
C LYS A 212 -38.12 31.84 -75.64
N ARG A 213 -36.97 32.49 -75.40
CA ARG A 213 -36.22 32.39 -74.15
C ARG A 213 -37.05 32.93 -72.98
N ARG A 214 -37.66 34.12 -73.13
CA ARG A 214 -38.56 34.69 -72.11
C ARG A 214 -39.74 33.77 -71.81
N LEU A 215 -40.38 33.22 -72.83
CA LEU A 215 -41.47 32.26 -72.64
C LEU A 215 -41.01 31.00 -71.91
N GLY A 216 -39.85 30.44 -72.26
CA GLY A 216 -39.28 29.28 -71.57
C GLY A 216 -38.96 29.56 -70.09
N ARG A 217 -38.39 30.74 -69.78
CA ARG A 217 -38.14 31.18 -68.40
C ARG A 217 -39.44 31.39 -67.62
N ALA A 218 -40.47 31.96 -68.25
CA ALA A 218 -41.79 32.13 -67.65
C ALA A 218 -42.44 30.77 -67.33
N GLN A 219 -42.45 29.84 -68.29
CA GLN A 219 -42.97 28.48 -68.10
C GLN A 219 -42.24 27.73 -66.97
N LYS A 220 -40.90 27.85 -66.90
CA LYS A 220 -40.13 27.30 -65.78
C LYS A 220 -40.60 27.86 -64.43
N THR A 221 -40.81 29.17 -64.37
CA THR A 221 -41.19 29.87 -63.13
C THR A 221 -42.64 29.53 -62.73
N ILE A 222 -43.55 29.41 -63.69
CA ILE A 222 -44.91 28.89 -63.46
C ILE A 222 -44.82 27.48 -62.87
N GLY A 223 -43.97 26.62 -63.43
CA GLY A 223 -43.67 25.30 -62.86
C GLY A 223 -43.19 25.35 -61.41
N ASP A 224 -42.31 26.29 -61.05
CA ASP A 224 -41.88 26.49 -59.66
C ASP A 224 -43.04 26.85 -58.74
N TYR A 225 -43.93 27.76 -59.14
CA TYR A 225 -45.09 28.15 -58.32
C TYR A 225 -46.10 27.01 -58.18
N CYS A 226 -46.31 26.20 -59.22
CA CYS A 226 -47.11 24.97 -59.14
C CYS A 226 -46.50 23.99 -58.13
N LEU A 227 -45.17 23.85 -58.14
CA LEU A 227 -44.46 22.97 -57.21
C LEU A 227 -44.53 23.49 -55.77
N LEU A 228 -44.40 24.81 -55.55
CA LEU A 228 -44.57 25.45 -54.24
C LEU A 228 -46.02 25.36 -53.74
N ALA A 229 -47.00 25.40 -54.64
CA ALA A 229 -48.41 25.18 -54.34
C ALA A 229 -48.74 23.71 -53.99
N GLY A 230 -47.81 22.78 -54.21
CA GLY A 230 -48.01 21.37 -53.95
C GLY A 230 -48.73 20.61 -55.07
N SER A 231 -48.76 21.14 -56.31
CA SER A 231 -49.23 20.44 -57.51
C SER A 231 -48.05 19.96 -58.38
N PRO A 232 -47.51 18.74 -58.15
CA PRO A 232 -46.36 18.25 -58.90
C PRO A 232 -46.68 17.88 -60.36
N VAL A 233 -47.91 17.44 -60.65
CA VAL A 233 -48.32 17.04 -62.01
C VAL A 233 -48.37 18.26 -62.93
N ASP A 234 -49.03 19.33 -62.48
CA ASP A 234 -49.09 20.60 -63.22
C ASP A 234 -47.68 21.20 -63.38
N ALA A 235 -46.87 21.18 -62.32
CA ALA A 235 -45.49 21.63 -62.37
C ALA A 235 -44.67 20.91 -63.44
N ASN A 236 -44.79 19.58 -63.52
CA ASN A 236 -44.04 18.77 -64.49
C ASN A 236 -44.47 19.05 -65.95
N ALA A 237 -45.75 19.36 -66.19
CA ALA A 237 -46.21 19.76 -67.51
C ALA A 237 -45.53 21.07 -67.97
N HIS A 238 -45.51 22.09 -67.11
CA HIS A 238 -44.85 23.37 -67.38
C HIS A 238 -43.32 23.23 -67.51
N TYR A 239 -42.68 22.40 -66.67
CA TYR A 239 -41.25 22.13 -66.81
C TYR A 239 -40.91 21.43 -68.13
N SER A 240 -41.77 20.52 -68.61
CA SER A 240 -41.56 19.86 -69.91
C SER A 240 -41.58 20.87 -71.06
N THR A 241 -42.52 21.80 -71.05
CA THR A 241 -42.57 22.90 -72.03
C THR A 241 -41.35 23.82 -71.92
N ALA A 242 -40.93 24.14 -70.70
CA ALA A 242 -39.74 24.95 -70.45
C ALA A 242 -38.45 24.30 -70.95
N LEU A 243 -38.30 22.97 -70.76
CA LEU A 243 -37.16 22.19 -71.24
C LEU A 243 -37.04 22.23 -72.76
N GLU A 244 -38.16 22.05 -73.49
CA GLU A 244 -38.18 22.14 -74.94
C GLU A 244 -37.78 23.55 -75.43
N LEU A 245 -38.35 24.60 -74.84
CA LEU A 245 -38.06 25.99 -75.20
C LEU A 245 -36.61 26.39 -74.86
N ALA A 246 -36.09 25.97 -73.71
CA ALA A 246 -34.71 26.22 -73.29
C ALA A 246 -33.71 25.49 -74.20
N ARG A 247 -34.01 24.25 -74.61
CA ARG A 247 -33.19 23.47 -75.56
C ARG A 247 -33.11 24.16 -76.92
N LEU A 248 -34.25 24.65 -77.44
CA LEU A 248 -34.30 25.37 -78.73
C LEU A 248 -33.55 26.70 -78.71
N THR A 249 -33.45 27.34 -77.54
CA THR A 249 -32.79 28.65 -77.40
C THR A 249 -31.34 28.55 -76.94
N GLY A 250 -30.86 27.34 -76.61
CA GLY A 250 -29.50 27.10 -76.09
C GLY A 250 -29.27 27.68 -74.70
N ASP A 251 -30.34 27.92 -73.92
CA ASP A 251 -30.24 28.47 -72.57
C ASP A 251 -30.00 27.33 -71.56
N TYR A 252 -28.77 26.78 -71.56
CA TYR A 252 -28.40 25.59 -70.77
C TYR A 252 -28.54 25.78 -69.26
N PHE A 253 -28.38 27.01 -68.75
CA PHE A 253 -28.53 27.30 -67.33
C PHE A 253 -30.00 27.17 -66.88
N TRP A 254 -30.93 27.74 -67.65
CA TRP A 254 -32.36 27.59 -67.41
C TRP A 254 -32.89 26.20 -67.75
N TYR A 255 -32.30 25.52 -68.73
CA TYR A 255 -32.55 24.11 -68.99
C TYR A 255 -32.21 23.24 -67.77
N ALA A 256 -31.03 23.44 -67.17
CA ALA A 256 -30.63 22.72 -65.97
C ALA A 256 -31.59 22.98 -64.80
N GLY A 257 -32.00 24.25 -64.58
CA GLY A 257 -32.97 24.60 -63.54
C GLY A 257 -34.37 24.03 -63.76
N ALA A 258 -34.86 23.97 -65.00
CA ALA A 258 -36.13 23.32 -65.32
C ALA A 258 -36.06 21.80 -65.12
N LEU A 259 -34.92 21.18 -65.47
CA LEU A 259 -34.71 19.74 -65.26
C LEU A 259 -34.64 19.42 -63.76
N GLU A 260 -33.93 20.24 -62.97
CA GLU A 260 -33.87 20.14 -61.51
C GLU A 260 -35.27 20.21 -60.88
N GLY A 261 -36.09 21.18 -61.31
CA GLY A 261 -37.49 21.31 -60.89
C GLY A 261 -38.35 20.10 -61.28
N SER A 262 -38.20 19.58 -62.49
CA SER A 262 -38.94 18.39 -62.97
C SER A 262 -38.63 17.14 -62.14
N VAL A 263 -37.38 16.96 -61.70
CA VAL A 263 -37.01 15.83 -60.83
C VAL A 263 -37.61 16.01 -59.44
N CYS A 264 -37.64 17.24 -58.92
CA CYS A 264 -38.32 17.53 -57.66
C CYS A 264 -39.80 17.18 -57.76
N ALA A 265 -40.49 17.63 -58.82
CA ALA A 265 -41.90 17.31 -59.07
C ALA A 265 -42.15 15.80 -59.11
N LEU A 266 -41.33 15.04 -59.85
CA LEU A 266 -41.40 13.57 -59.92
C LEU A 266 -41.27 12.91 -58.54
N LEU A 267 -40.36 13.40 -57.69
CA LEU A 267 -40.17 12.89 -56.34
C LEU A 267 -41.35 13.24 -55.41
N ILE A 268 -41.90 14.46 -55.53
CA ILE A 268 -43.04 14.88 -54.71
C ILE A 268 -44.31 14.10 -55.07
N ASP A 269 -44.54 13.85 -56.35
CA ASP A 269 -45.68 13.06 -56.85
C ASP A 269 -45.68 11.62 -56.31
N ARG A 270 -44.49 10.99 -56.26
CA ARG A 270 -44.31 9.60 -55.81
C ARG A 270 -43.90 9.46 -54.35
N MET A 271 -44.07 10.52 -53.55
CA MET A 271 -43.72 10.54 -52.12
C MET A 271 -44.36 9.34 -51.38
N GLY A 272 -43.51 8.44 -50.88
CA GLY A 272 -43.92 7.24 -50.12
C GLY A 272 -43.69 5.90 -50.83
N GLN A 273 -43.39 5.89 -52.14
CA GLN A 273 -43.05 4.69 -52.90
C GLN A 273 -41.52 4.56 -53.05
N LYS A 274 -40.92 3.56 -52.40
CA LYS A 274 -39.48 3.25 -52.55
C LYS A 274 -39.28 2.30 -53.73
N ASP A 275 -39.34 2.85 -54.94
CA ASP A 275 -39.02 2.10 -56.16
C ASP A 275 -37.56 2.27 -56.56
N THR A 276 -36.87 1.16 -56.83
CA THR A 276 -35.49 1.15 -57.37
C THR A 276 -35.43 1.81 -58.75
N VAL A 277 -36.50 1.74 -59.55
CA VAL A 277 -36.60 2.40 -60.86
C VAL A 277 -36.61 3.92 -60.73
N LEU A 278 -37.28 4.45 -59.70
CA LEU A 278 -37.31 5.90 -59.44
C LEU A 278 -35.93 6.41 -59.04
N GLU A 279 -35.18 5.62 -58.27
CA GLU A 279 -33.82 5.96 -57.85
C GLU A 279 -32.86 6.11 -59.03
N GLU A 280 -32.88 5.14 -59.97
CA GLU A 280 -32.08 5.19 -61.20
C GLU A 280 -32.48 6.37 -62.11
N GLU A 281 -33.77 6.65 -62.25
CA GLU A 281 -34.25 7.79 -63.04
C GLU A 281 -33.80 9.13 -62.46
N VAL A 282 -33.90 9.29 -61.14
CA VAL A 282 -33.42 10.50 -60.42
C VAL A 282 -31.92 10.65 -60.61
N LYS A 283 -31.15 9.57 -60.44
CA LYS A 283 -29.70 9.55 -60.65
C LYS A 283 -29.33 9.94 -62.08
N TYR A 284 -30.01 9.38 -63.09
CA TYR A 284 -29.78 9.71 -64.49
C TYR A 284 -30.06 11.20 -64.79
N ARG A 285 -31.23 11.70 -64.37
CA ARG A 285 -31.61 13.10 -64.61
C ARG A 285 -30.72 14.09 -63.86
N TYR A 286 -30.35 13.83 -62.60
CA TYR A 286 -29.47 14.75 -61.85
C TYR A 286 -28.03 14.77 -62.38
N ASN A 287 -27.49 13.64 -62.85
CA ASN A 287 -26.20 13.66 -63.54
C ASN A 287 -26.25 14.54 -64.80
N SER A 288 -27.38 14.52 -65.52
CA SER A 288 -27.63 15.46 -66.61
C SER A 288 -27.72 16.91 -66.12
N VAL A 289 -28.40 17.19 -65.01
CA VAL A 289 -28.44 18.55 -64.39
C VAL A 289 -27.03 19.07 -64.10
N ILE A 290 -26.19 18.27 -63.42
CA ILE A 290 -24.80 18.61 -63.08
C ILE A 290 -24.01 18.92 -64.36
N LEU A 291 -24.13 18.07 -65.39
CA LEU A 291 -23.47 18.26 -66.67
C LEU A 291 -23.91 19.56 -67.37
N HIS A 292 -25.20 19.90 -67.33
CA HIS A 292 -25.71 21.11 -67.98
C HIS A 292 -25.34 22.39 -67.23
N TYR A 293 -25.30 22.37 -65.89
CA TYR A 293 -24.71 23.47 -65.12
C TYR A 293 -23.23 23.66 -65.47
N ARG A 294 -22.46 22.58 -65.58
CA ARG A 294 -21.06 22.65 -66.01
C ARG A 294 -20.91 23.20 -67.44
N LYS A 295 -21.74 22.74 -68.38
CA LYS A 295 -21.75 23.23 -69.79
C LYS A 295 -22.15 24.69 -69.92
N SER A 296 -22.88 25.24 -68.95
CA SER A 296 -23.25 26.66 -68.97
C SER A 296 -22.05 27.59 -68.76
N PHE A 297 -20.90 27.06 -68.32
CA PHE A 297 -19.63 27.76 -68.21
C PHE A 297 -18.88 27.74 -69.55
N ILE A 298 -18.88 28.87 -70.26
CA ILE A 298 -18.13 29.06 -71.53
C ILE A 298 -17.05 30.12 -71.30
N GLN A 299 -15.78 29.75 -71.55
CA GLN A 299 -14.58 30.59 -71.34
C GLN A 299 -14.52 31.89 -72.15
N ASP A 300 -15.27 32.00 -73.26
CA ASP A 300 -15.21 33.15 -74.17
C ASP A 300 -16.08 34.35 -73.75
N ASN A 301 -16.95 34.21 -72.76
CA ASN A 301 -17.74 35.33 -72.26
C ASN A 301 -17.13 35.86 -70.96
N ALA A 302 -16.92 37.18 -70.89
CA ALA A 302 -16.54 37.92 -69.69
C ALA A 302 -17.66 37.90 -68.63
N GLN A 303 -18.10 36.71 -68.21
CA GLN A 303 -19.08 36.51 -67.15
C GLN A 303 -18.41 36.77 -65.80
N ARG A 304 -18.95 37.73 -65.06
CA ARG A 304 -18.45 38.12 -63.72
C ARG A 304 -18.79 37.09 -62.62
N VAL A 305 -19.65 36.10 -62.90
CA VAL A 305 -20.16 35.15 -61.91
C VAL A 305 -20.12 33.72 -62.48
N SER A 306 -19.48 32.78 -61.77
CA SER A 306 -19.35 31.38 -62.20
C SER A 306 -20.57 30.55 -61.77
N PRO A 307 -21.11 29.66 -62.62
CA PRO A 307 -22.20 28.73 -62.28
C PRO A 307 -21.73 27.54 -61.41
N LEU A 308 -20.45 27.48 -61.05
CA LEU A 308 -19.87 26.40 -60.25
C LEU A 308 -20.61 26.15 -58.92
N SER A 309 -21.13 27.21 -58.28
CA SER A 309 -21.90 27.06 -57.04
C SER A 309 -23.17 26.21 -57.23
N PHE A 310 -23.85 26.31 -58.37
CA PHE A 310 -25.02 25.50 -58.72
C PHE A 310 -24.65 24.06 -59.09
N GLU A 311 -23.52 23.87 -59.79
CA GLU A 311 -22.99 22.52 -60.07
C GLU A 311 -22.70 21.76 -58.77
N LEU A 312 -22.03 22.41 -57.82
CA LEU A 312 -21.69 21.83 -56.53
C LEU A 312 -22.96 21.63 -55.67
N GLU A 313 -23.91 22.56 -55.71
CA GLU A 313 -25.20 22.43 -55.01
C GLU A 313 -25.99 21.23 -55.55
N ALA A 314 -26.08 21.05 -56.87
CA ALA A 314 -26.74 19.90 -57.49
C ALA A 314 -26.04 18.58 -57.15
N THR A 315 -24.70 18.58 -57.09
CA THR A 315 -23.91 17.42 -56.65
C THR A 315 -24.24 17.02 -55.21
N LEU A 316 -24.37 18.00 -54.30
CA LEU A 316 -24.79 17.75 -52.91
C LEU A 316 -26.23 17.25 -52.80
N LYS A 317 -27.16 17.78 -53.61
CA LYS A 317 -28.57 17.31 -53.67
C LYS A 317 -28.63 15.83 -54.01
N LEU A 318 -27.90 15.41 -55.04
CA LEU A 318 -27.81 14.01 -55.45
C LEU A 318 -27.13 13.15 -54.38
N ALA A 319 -26.00 13.61 -53.84
CA ALA A 319 -25.28 12.89 -52.78
C ALA A 319 -26.15 12.67 -51.53
N ARG A 320 -26.98 13.66 -51.15
CA ARG A 320 -27.92 13.54 -50.04
C ARG A 320 -29.03 12.54 -50.32
N PHE A 321 -29.59 12.54 -51.54
CA PHE A 321 -30.63 11.59 -51.95
C PHE A 321 -30.12 10.14 -51.91
N LEU A 322 -28.90 9.90 -52.38
CA LEU A 322 -28.26 8.57 -52.39
C LEU A 322 -27.60 8.19 -51.05
N CYS A 323 -27.72 9.02 -50.01
CA CYS A 323 -27.01 8.86 -48.74
C CYS A 323 -27.53 7.65 -47.93
N ARG A 324 -27.04 6.45 -48.27
CA ARG A 324 -27.34 5.17 -47.62
C ARG A 324 -26.07 4.33 -47.51
N ARG A 325 -26.11 3.30 -46.66
CA ARG A 325 -24.92 2.45 -46.45
C ARG A 325 -24.56 1.63 -47.69
N GLU A 326 -25.54 1.18 -48.50
CA GLU A 326 -25.25 0.37 -49.70
C GLU A 326 -24.52 1.18 -50.79
N LEU A 327 -24.88 2.46 -50.97
CA LEU A 327 -24.33 3.34 -52.00
C LEU A 327 -23.19 4.24 -51.50
N ALA A 328 -22.59 3.90 -50.35
CA ALA A 328 -21.59 4.75 -49.70
C ALA A 328 -20.39 5.09 -50.60
N LYS A 329 -19.99 4.17 -51.50
CA LYS A 329 -18.87 4.41 -52.45
C LYS A 329 -19.18 5.58 -53.39
N GLU A 330 -20.34 5.54 -54.05
CA GLU A 330 -20.75 6.59 -55.00
C GLU A 330 -20.92 7.94 -54.31
N VAL A 331 -21.56 7.96 -53.14
CA VAL A 331 -21.74 9.19 -52.36
C VAL A 331 -20.39 9.78 -51.96
N VAL A 332 -19.42 8.95 -51.56
CA VAL A 332 -18.06 9.42 -51.25
C VAL A 332 -17.41 10.07 -52.48
N GLU A 333 -17.55 9.49 -53.67
CA GLU A 333 -17.00 10.05 -54.92
C GLU A 333 -17.61 11.42 -55.27
N PHE A 334 -18.94 11.57 -55.12
CA PHE A 334 -19.60 12.86 -55.26
C PHE A 334 -19.12 13.89 -54.24
N LEU A 335 -19.00 13.50 -52.96
CA LEU A 335 -18.53 14.38 -51.90
C LEU A 335 -17.07 14.80 -52.08
N THR A 336 -16.19 13.91 -52.55
CA THR A 336 -14.79 14.26 -52.85
C THR A 336 -14.70 15.22 -54.02
N THR A 337 -15.48 14.99 -55.09
CA THR A 337 -15.55 15.90 -56.24
C THR A 337 -16.04 17.28 -55.81
N ALA A 338 -17.08 17.33 -54.97
CA ALA A 338 -17.60 18.58 -54.43
C ALA A 338 -16.57 19.30 -53.53
N ALA A 339 -15.82 18.55 -52.71
CA ALA A 339 -14.78 19.09 -51.86
C ALA A 339 -13.60 19.70 -52.64
N ASP A 340 -13.23 19.11 -53.78
CA ASP A 340 -12.18 19.65 -54.65
C ASP A 340 -12.66 20.89 -55.40
N GLY A 341 -13.90 20.89 -55.90
CA GLY A 341 -14.53 22.07 -56.49
C GLY A 341 -14.68 23.24 -55.51
N ALA A 342 -14.80 22.97 -54.21
CA ALA A 342 -14.89 23.99 -53.17
C ALA A 342 -13.71 24.98 -53.17
N LYS A 343 -12.51 24.52 -53.55
CA LYS A 343 -11.29 25.35 -53.57
C LYS A 343 -11.37 26.47 -54.62
N SER A 344 -12.16 26.26 -55.67
CA SER A 344 -12.36 27.21 -56.78
C SER A 344 -13.50 28.20 -56.51
N LEU A 345 -14.22 28.08 -55.39
CA LEU A 345 -15.24 29.04 -54.99
C LEU A 345 -14.60 30.30 -54.41
N ILE A 346 -15.01 31.46 -54.91
CA ILE A 346 -14.50 32.77 -54.50
C ILE A 346 -15.11 33.20 -53.15
N ASP A 347 -16.41 32.97 -52.96
CA ASP A 347 -17.11 33.35 -51.73
C ASP A 347 -16.81 32.37 -50.59
N ALA A 348 -16.31 32.91 -49.48
CA ALA A 348 -16.06 32.15 -48.25
C ALA A 348 -17.35 31.59 -47.63
N SER A 349 -18.48 32.28 -47.82
CA SER A 349 -19.79 31.84 -47.32
C SER A 349 -20.27 30.58 -48.04
N ASP A 350 -20.10 30.53 -49.36
CA ASP A 350 -20.41 29.35 -50.17
C ASP A 350 -19.52 28.16 -49.82
N ARG A 351 -18.22 28.40 -49.60
CA ARG A 351 -17.29 27.38 -49.10
C ARG A 351 -17.68 26.84 -47.73
N LEU A 352 -18.13 27.72 -46.84
CA LEU A 352 -18.58 27.35 -45.49
C LEU A 352 -19.80 26.42 -45.58
N ILE A 353 -20.82 26.81 -46.34
CA ILE A 353 -22.05 26.02 -46.53
C ILE A 353 -21.73 24.64 -47.12
N LEU A 354 -20.90 24.62 -48.16
CA LEU A 354 -20.48 23.39 -48.84
C LEU A 354 -19.77 22.43 -47.87
N TYR A 355 -18.80 22.89 -47.09
CA TYR A 355 -18.10 22.01 -46.14
C TYR A 355 -18.98 21.57 -44.96
N VAL A 356 -19.94 22.39 -44.52
CA VAL A 356 -20.93 21.98 -43.51
C VAL A 356 -21.78 20.82 -44.01
N GLU A 357 -22.29 20.90 -45.25
CA GLU A 357 -23.09 19.82 -45.83
C GLU A 357 -22.26 18.56 -46.08
N ILE A 358 -21.04 18.69 -46.58
CA ILE A 358 -20.13 17.55 -46.76
C ILE A 358 -19.85 16.86 -45.42
N ALA A 359 -19.58 17.64 -44.35
CA ALA A 359 -19.35 17.10 -43.01
C ALA A 359 -20.57 16.33 -42.51
N ARG A 360 -21.78 16.87 -42.71
CA ARG A 360 -23.03 16.26 -42.30
C ARG A 360 -23.29 14.95 -43.03
N LEU A 361 -23.08 14.91 -44.35
CA LEU A 361 -23.28 13.71 -45.18
C LEU A 361 -22.26 12.61 -44.86
N PHE A 362 -21.00 12.96 -44.55
CA PHE A 362 -20.06 11.96 -44.04
C PHE A 362 -20.47 11.44 -42.65
N GLY A 363 -21.05 12.29 -41.82
CA GLY A 363 -21.58 11.92 -40.50
C GLY A 363 -22.73 10.91 -40.60
N THR A 364 -23.68 11.14 -41.51
CA THR A 364 -24.83 10.23 -41.74
C THR A 364 -24.42 8.88 -42.32
N LEU A 365 -23.37 8.84 -43.15
CA LEU A 365 -22.78 7.59 -43.62
C LEU A 365 -22.01 6.80 -42.52
N GLY A 366 -21.73 7.44 -41.39
CA GLY A 366 -20.93 6.86 -40.30
C GLY A 366 -19.42 7.09 -40.42
N TYR A 367 -18.95 7.83 -41.42
CA TYR A 367 -17.53 8.18 -41.60
C TYR A 367 -17.10 9.36 -40.72
N GLN A 368 -17.11 9.13 -39.41
CA GLN A 368 -16.87 10.15 -38.37
C GLN A 368 -15.55 10.93 -38.54
N ARG A 369 -14.48 10.26 -38.99
CA ARG A 369 -13.18 10.91 -39.23
C ARG A 369 -13.22 11.92 -40.38
N LYS A 370 -13.89 11.58 -41.49
CA LYS A 370 -14.07 12.50 -42.63
C LYS A 370 -14.99 13.65 -42.25
N ALA A 371 -16.08 13.36 -41.54
CA ALA A 371 -16.97 14.39 -41.01
C ALA A 371 -16.24 15.39 -40.12
N ALA A 372 -15.38 14.90 -39.21
CA ALA A 372 -14.56 15.73 -38.34
C ALA A 372 -13.53 16.56 -39.11
N PHE A 373 -12.93 16.01 -40.17
CA PHE A 373 -12.02 16.75 -41.05
C PHE A 373 -12.69 17.96 -41.70
N PHE A 374 -13.86 17.78 -42.32
CA PHE A 374 -14.59 18.89 -42.92
C PHE A 374 -15.14 19.87 -41.87
N SER A 375 -15.56 19.38 -40.70
CA SER A 375 -15.95 20.23 -39.56
C SER A 375 -14.79 21.12 -39.09
N ARG A 376 -13.56 20.59 -39.08
CA ARG A 376 -12.36 21.38 -38.78
C ARG A 376 -12.10 22.44 -39.83
N LEU A 377 -12.27 22.14 -41.12
CA LEU A 377 -12.17 23.15 -42.20
C LEU A 377 -13.22 24.26 -42.04
N VAL A 378 -14.45 23.91 -41.64
CA VAL A 378 -15.51 24.87 -41.28
C VAL A 378 -15.06 25.77 -40.12
N ALA A 379 -14.50 25.20 -39.05
CA ALA A 379 -13.98 25.97 -37.93
C ALA A 379 -12.84 26.91 -38.34
N GLN A 380 -11.95 26.49 -39.25
CA GLN A 380 -10.90 27.35 -39.80
C GLN A 380 -11.47 28.52 -40.59
N LEU A 381 -12.52 28.32 -41.39
CA LEU A 381 -13.21 29.41 -42.09
C LEU A 381 -13.86 30.40 -41.11
N TYR A 382 -14.48 29.91 -40.03
CA TYR A 382 -14.98 30.79 -38.98
C TYR A 382 -13.86 31.58 -38.28
N LEU A 383 -12.70 30.97 -38.06
CA LEU A 383 -11.54 31.65 -37.49
C LEU A 383 -10.90 32.68 -38.44
N GLN A 384 -11.10 32.57 -39.75
CA GLN A 384 -10.67 33.64 -40.68
C GLN A 384 -11.50 34.91 -40.51
N GLN A 385 -12.71 34.82 -39.97
CA GLN A 385 -13.53 35.99 -39.65
C GLN A 385 -13.07 36.58 -38.31
N GLU A 386 -12.98 37.90 -38.21
CA GLU A 386 -12.55 38.60 -36.98
C GLU A 386 -13.65 38.70 -35.90
N ASN A 387 -14.83 38.10 -36.13
CA ASN A 387 -15.99 38.21 -35.26
C ASN A 387 -15.95 37.25 -34.06
N ARG A 388 -16.30 37.73 -32.85
CA ARG A 388 -16.46 36.92 -31.63
C ARG A 388 -17.49 35.80 -31.79
N LEU A 389 -18.63 36.07 -32.45
CA LEU A 389 -19.67 35.06 -32.70
C LEU A 389 -19.16 33.94 -33.62
N ALA A 390 -18.30 34.27 -34.58
CA ALA A 390 -17.64 33.29 -35.44
C ALA A 390 -16.67 32.43 -34.62
N ALA A 391 -15.91 33.01 -33.70
CA ALA A 391 -15.03 32.25 -32.80
C ALA A 391 -15.82 31.28 -31.88
N ILE A 392 -16.98 31.70 -31.35
CA ILE A 392 -17.87 30.81 -30.58
C ILE A 392 -18.35 29.65 -31.45
N SER A 393 -18.75 29.94 -32.69
CA SER A 393 -19.19 28.92 -33.66
C SER A 393 -18.06 27.94 -34.00
N ALA A 394 -16.84 28.45 -34.24
CA ALA A 394 -15.65 27.63 -34.46
C ALA A 394 -15.38 26.69 -33.27
N MET A 395 -15.44 27.22 -32.04
CA MET A 395 -15.24 26.45 -30.83
C MET A 395 -16.28 25.33 -30.69
N GLN A 396 -17.57 25.62 -30.92
CA GLN A 396 -18.64 24.62 -30.87
C GLN A 396 -18.45 23.53 -31.93
N VAL A 397 -18.10 23.91 -33.16
CA VAL A 397 -17.82 22.94 -34.23
C VAL A 397 -16.63 22.06 -33.88
N LEU A 398 -15.53 22.63 -33.39
CA LEU A 398 -14.36 21.87 -32.95
C LEU A 398 -14.69 20.94 -31.78
N ALA A 399 -15.53 21.36 -30.85
CA ALA A 399 -15.98 20.52 -29.72
C ALA A 399 -16.65 19.22 -30.22
N MET A 400 -17.45 19.28 -31.28
CA MET A 400 -18.05 18.07 -31.89
C MET A 400 -17.02 17.12 -32.50
N THR A 401 -15.87 17.65 -32.96
CA THR A 401 -14.79 16.83 -33.55
C THR A 401 -13.94 16.09 -32.53
N THR A 402 -13.98 16.50 -31.26
CA THR A 402 -13.09 15.94 -30.21
C THR A 402 -13.23 14.44 -30.04
N LYS A 403 -14.42 13.87 -30.23
CA LYS A 403 -14.66 12.40 -30.20
C LYS A 403 -13.90 11.68 -31.32
N ALA A 404 -13.99 12.20 -32.54
CA ALA A 404 -13.39 11.57 -33.71
C ALA A 404 -11.85 11.63 -33.68
N TYR A 405 -11.29 12.70 -33.11
CA TYR A 405 -9.85 12.85 -32.90
C TYR A 405 -9.34 12.28 -31.57
N ARG A 406 -10.23 11.73 -30.73
CA ARG A 406 -9.93 11.20 -29.39
C ARG A 406 -9.26 12.23 -28.46
N VAL A 407 -9.77 13.46 -28.45
CA VAL A 407 -9.29 14.56 -27.61
C VAL A 407 -10.39 15.14 -26.71
N GLN A 408 -11.30 14.27 -26.26
CA GLN A 408 -12.44 14.64 -25.43
C GLN A 408 -12.03 15.18 -24.07
N SER A 409 -12.80 16.14 -23.55
CA SER A 409 -12.70 16.56 -22.15
C SER A 409 -13.36 15.52 -21.25
N ARG A 410 -12.85 15.34 -20.02
CA ARG A 410 -13.47 14.47 -19.01
C ARG A 410 -14.92 14.86 -18.70
N ALA A 411 -15.25 16.14 -18.78
CA ALA A 411 -16.62 16.62 -18.59
C ALA A 411 -17.60 16.07 -19.64
N SER A 412 -17.10 15.70 -20.84
CA SER A 412 -17.92 15.20 -21.95
C SER A 412 -18.09 13.67 -21.97
N ILE A 413 -17.36 12.94 -21.12
CA ILE A 413 -17.48 11.50 -20.98
C ILE A 413 -18.67 11.23 -20.04
N SER A 414 -19.85 10.98 -20.61
CA SER A 414 -21.04 10.67 -19.82
C SER A 414 -20.80 9.49 -18.89
N LYS A 415 -21.25 9.57 -17.63
CA LYS A 415 -21.27 8.44 -16.67
C LYS A 415 -22.16 7.25 -17.12
N HIS A 416 -22.80 7.32 -18.29
CA HIS A 416 -23.78 6.34 -18.79
C HIS A 416 -23.31 5.45 -19.95
N SER A 417 -22.07 5.57 -20.45
CA SER A 417 -21.57 4.62 -21.46
C SER A 417 -20.87 3.43 -20.79
N LEU A 418 -21.66 2.56 -20.15
CA LEU A 418 -21.31 1.14 -20.07
C LEU A 418 -21.38 0.60 -21.51
N PRO A 419 -20.35 -0.08 -22.03
CA PRO A 419 -20.44 -0.71 -23.33
C PRO A 419 -21.33 -1.96 -23.20
N ASN A 420 -22.63 -1.79 -23.42
CA ASN A 420 -23.52 -2.89 -23.79
C ASN A 420 -23.24 -3.24 -25.26
N GLU A 421 -22.19 -4.00 -25.50
CA GLU A 421 -22.13 -4.95 -26.62
C GLU A 421 -22.18 -6.35 -26.02
N ILE A 422 -23.40 -6.78 -25.68
CA ILE A 422 -23.70 -8.18 -25.41
C ILE A 422 -23.86 -8.86 -26.78
N GLY A 423 -22.82 -9.56 -27.20
CA GLY A 423 -22.79 -10.44 -28.36
C GLY A 423 -21.92 -11.66 -28.09
N SER A 424 -22.55 -12.71 -27.53
CA SER A 424 -22.18 -14.13 -27.53
C SER A 424 -20.76 -14.59 -27.14
N SER A 425 -20.71 -15.21 -25.94
CA SER A 425 -20.04 -16.48 -25.61
C SER A 425 -18.57 -16.71 -26.00
N HIS A 426 -17.67 -16.61 -25.02
CA HIS A 426 -17.03 -17.78 -24.39
C HIS A 426 -16.24 -17.32 -23.16
N ALA A 427 -16.31 -18.10 -22.08
CA ALA A 427 -15.66 -17.83 -20.81
C ALA A 427 -14.14 -17.91 -20.95
N ASP A 428 -13.45 -16.79 -20.74
CA ASP A 428 -12.07 -16.81 -20.26
C ASP A 428 -11.85 -15.66 -19.29
N GLY A 429 -11.39 -16.00 -18.09
CA GLY A 429 -11.27 -15.08 -16.97
C GLY A 429 -10.04 -14.18 -17.08
N GLY A 430 -10.13 -12.98 -16.49
CA GLY A 430 -8.95 -12.31 -15.94
C GLY A 430 -8.11 -11.40 -16.84
N LYS A 431 -8.65 -10.84 -17.93
CA LYS A 431 -7.99 -9.73 -18.64
C LYS A 431 -8.97 -8.58 -18.85
N MET A 432 -8.84 -7.50 -18.06
CA MET A 432 -9.50 -6.24 -18.36
C MET A 432 -9.15 -5.84 -19.81
N HIS A 433 -10.17 -5.54 -20.63
CA HIS A 433 -10.04 -5.27 -22.05
C HIS A 433 -8.89 -4.30 -22.38
N HIS A 434 -7.81 -4.82 -22.99
CA HIS A 434 -6.67 -4.08 -23.50
C HIS A 434 -7.04 -2.98 -24.53
N HIS A 435 -8.22 -3.06 -25.16
CA HIS A 435 -8.63 -2.09 -26.19
C HIS A 435 -8.92 -0.67 -25.68
N SER A 436 -9.29 -0.48 -24.40
CA SER A 436 -9.64 0.86 -23.89
C SER A 436 -8.41 1.75 -23.70
N VAL A 437 -7.34 1.21 -23.11
CA VAL A 437 -6.08 1.93 -22.85
C VAL A 437 -5.25 2.11 -24.13
N VAL A 438 -5.27 1.12 -25.03
CA VAL A 438 -4.60 1.19 -26.35
C VAL A 438 -5.22 2.28 -27.25
N SER A 439 -6.53 2.54 -27.13
CA SER A 439 -7.20 3.56 -27.96
C SER A 439 -6.79 5.00 -27.64
N LEU A 440 -6.33 5.29 -26.42
CA LEU A 440 -5.97 6.64 -25.97
C LEU A 440 -4.62 7.12 -26.49
N PHE A 441 -3.73 6.19 -26.86
CA PHE A 441 -2.31 6.51 -27.10
C PHE A 441 -1.76 5.90 -28.39
N GLU A 442 -2.59 5.64 -29.42
CA GLU A 442 -2.06 5.37 -30.76
C GLU A 442 -1.21 6.58 -31.22
N SER A 443 0.12 6.44 -31.09
CA SER A 443 1.10 7.52 -31.27
C SER A 443 1.09 8.16 -32.67
N GLN A 444 0.40 7.53 -33.61
CA GLN A 444 0.34 7.91 -35.02
C GLN A 444 -0.39 9.25 -35.26
N TRP A 445 -1.19 9.75 -34.32
CA TRP A 445 -2.07 10.93 -34.52
C TRP A 445 -1.73 12.13 -33.62
N SER A 446 -0.66 12.04 -32.84
CA SER A 446 -0.26 13.06 -31.86
C SER A 446 -0.15 14.47 -32.45
N THR A 447 0.46 14.61 -33.64
CA THR A 447 0.54 15.90 -34.35
C THR A 447 -0.84 16.49 -34.64
N LEU A 448 -1.78 15.68 -35.14
CA LEU A 448 -3.12 16.14 -35.48
C LEU A 448 -3.90 16.53 -34.22
N GLN A 449 -3.78 15.75 -33.15
CA GLN A 449 -4.45 16.02 -31.88
C GLN A 449 -3.94 17.30 -31.23
N MET A 450 -2.63 17.55 -31.26
CA MET A 450 -2.04 18.82 -30.81
C MET A 450 -2.55 20.01 -31.63
N VAL A 451 -2.63 19.87 -32.96
CA VAL A 451 -3.15 20.94 -33.83
C VAL A 451 -4.62 21.24 -33.52
N VAL A 452 -5.46 20.22 -33.36
CA VAL A 452 -6.88 20.38 -33.02
C VAL A 452 -7.04 21.06 -31.66
N LEU A 453 -6.28 20.66 -30.64
CA LEU A 453 -6.30 21.31 -29.33
C LEU A 453 -5.83 22.77 -29.39
N ARG A 454 -4.82 23.07 -30.20
CA ARG A 454 -4.33 24.42 -30.40
C ARG A 454 -5.37 25.29 -31.09
N GLU A 455 -6.10 24.75 -32.06
CA GLU A 455 -7.24 25.42 -32.69
C GLU A 455 -8.40 25.64 -31.71
N ILE A 456 -8.69 24.68 -30.82
CA ILE A 456 -9.68 24.83 -29.74
C ILE A 456 -9.24 25.94 -28.77
N LEU A 457 -7.98 25.93 -28.33
CA LEU A 457 -7.41 26.96 -27.46
C LEU A 457 -7.53 28.35 -28.10
N LEU A 458 -7.11 28.49 -29.36
CA LEU A 458 -7.20 29.74 -30.10
C LEU A 458 -8.65 30.22 -30.24
N SER A 459 -9.58 29.30 -30.54
CA SER A 459 -11.01 29.60 -30.67
C SER A 459 -11.60 30.05 -29.33
N ALA A 460 -11.26 29.37 -28.23
CA ALA A 460 -11.76 29.70 -26.89
C ALA A 460 -11.25 31.07 -26.41
N VAL A 461 -9.97 31.38 -26.62
CA VAL A 461 -9.39 32.69 -26.30
C VAL A 461 -10.10 33.81 -27.07
N ARG A 462 -10.38 33.60 -28.37
CA ARG A 462 -11.09 34.59 -29.21
C ARG A 462 -12.60 34.68 -28.91
N ALA A 463 -13.22 33.58 -28.50
CA ALA A 463 -14.61 33.55 -28.06
C ALA A 463 -14.80 34.27 -26.71
N GLY A 464 -13.72 34.43 -25.94
CA GLY A 464 -13.75 34.99 -24.59
C GLY A 464 -14.26 33.99 -23.56
N ASP A 465 -13.99 32.68 -23.77
CA ASP A 465 -14.28 31.61 -22.81
C ASP A 465 -12.97 31.17 -22.11
N PRO A 466 -12.66 31.72 -20.92
CA PRO A 466 -11.42 31.42 -20.23
C PRO A 466 -11.35 29.98 -19.70
N LEU A 467 -12.48 29.36 -19.35
CA LEU A 467 -12.48 27.98 -18.83
C LEU A 467 -12.19 26.96 -19.93
N ALA A 468 -12.80 27.14 -21.11
CA ALA A 468 -12.52 26.31 -22.27
C ALA A 468 -11.06 26.46 -22.74
N ALA A 469 -10.52 27.69 -22.71
CA ALA A 469 -9.12 27.97 -23.01
C ALA A 469 -8.19 27.26 -22.01
N TRP A 470 -8.47 27.39 -20.71
CA TRP A 470 -7.70 26.73 -19.66
C TRP A 470 -7.70 25.21 -19.82
N SER A 471 -8.87 24.58 -20.04
CA SER A 471 -8.99 23.13 -20.28
C SER A 471 -8.20 22.67 -21.51
N ALA A 472 -8.24 23.43 -22.62
CA ALA A 472 -7.51 23.07 -23.84
C ALA A 472 -5.99 23.15 -23.64
N ALA A 473 -5.50 24.19 -22.96
CA ALA A 473 -4.08 24.33 -22.62
C ALA A 473 -3.61 23.24 -21.64
N ALA A 474 -4.44 22.91 -20.63
CA ALA A 474 -4.15 21.85 -19.66
C ALA A 474 -4.01 20.48 -20.34
N ARG A 475 -4.93 20.15 -21.26
CA ARG A 475 -4.89 18.90 -22.04
C ARG A 475 -3.68 18.83 -22.97
N LEU A 476 -3.30 19.95 -23.61
CA LEU A 476 -2.09 20.05 -24.43
C LEU A 476 -0.85 19.73 -23.60
N LEU A 477 -0.69 20.42 -22.48
CA LEU A 477 0.48 20.29 -21.63
C LEU A 477 0.55 18.89 -21.01
N ARG A 478 -0.54 18.40 -20.42
CA ARG A 478 -0.56 17.09 -19.76
C ARG A 478 -0.34 15.92 -20.72
N SER A 479 -0.91 15.96 -21.92
CA SER A 479 -0.88 14.80 -22.84
C SER A 479 0.29 14.81 -23.79
N TYR A 480 0.84 15.99 -24.12
CA TYR A 480 1.85 16.15 -25.18
C TYR A 480 3.10 16.91 -24.74
N TYR A 481 3.35 17.12 -23.44
CA TYR A 481 4.60 17.75 -22.97
C TYR A 481 5.88 17.21 -23.62
N PRO A 482 6.06 15.90 -23.96
CA PRO A 482 7.30 15.41 -24.55
C PRO A 482 7.54 15.91 -25.99
N LEU A 483 6.46 16.26 -26.70
CA LEU A 483 6.52 16.75 -28.09
C LEU A 483 6.58 18.28 -28.19
N ILE A 484 6.34 18.98 -27.08
CA ILE A 484 6.29 20.43 -27.03
C ILE A 484 7.65 20.95 -26.56
N THR A 485 8.24 21.89 -27.29
CA THR A 485 9.53 22.50 -26.92
C THR A 485 9.43 23.23 -25.57
N PRO A 486 10.51 23.33 -24.78
CA PRO A 486 10.47 24.01 -23.48
C PRO A 486 9.94 25.46 -23.51
N PRO A 487 10.26 26.29 -24.54
CA PRO A 487 9.60 27.60 -24.70
C PRO A 487 8.10 27.50 -24.95
N GLY A 488 7.64 26.49 -25.70
CA GLY A 488 6.22 26.22 -25.93
C GLY A 488 5.50 25.77 -24.66
N GLN A 489 6.15 24.97 -23.81
CA GLN A 489 5.62 24.57 -22.50
C GLN A 489 5.43 25.78 -21.59
N ASN A 490 6.43 26.68 -21.53
CA ASN A 490 6.33 27.96 -20.80
C ASN A 490 5.22 28.87 -21.35
N GLY A 491 5.06 28.91 -22.68
CA GLY A 491 3.96 29.65 -23.31
C GLY A 491 2.59 29.12 -22.93
N LEU A 492 2.41 27.79 -22.83
CA LEU A 492 1.17 27.16 -22.36
C LEU A 492 0.93 27.39 -20.87
N ALA A 493 1.97 27.34 -20.03
CA ALA A 493 1.88 27.67 -18.61
C ALA A 493 1.43 29.12 -18.40
N SER A 494 1.98 30.05 -19.19
CA SER A 494 1.56 31.46 -19.19
C SER A 494 0.11 31.62 -19.67
N ALA A 495 -0.32 30.87 -20.69
CA ALA A 495 -1.69 30.88 -21.16
C ALA A 495 -2.69 30.32 -20.12
N LEU A 496 -2.30 29.31 -19.34
CA LEU A 496 -3.08 28.79 -18.21
C LEU A 496 -3.26 29.86 -17.13
N ALA A 497 -2.18 30.49 -16.68
CA ALA A 497 -2.23 31.57 -15.70
C ALA A 497 -3.10 32.75 -16.17
N ASN A 498 -2.87 33.25 -17.39
CA ASN A 498 -3.66 34.34 -17.97
C ASN A 498 -5.15 34.01 -18.12
N SER A 499 -5.50 32.75 -18.35
CA SER A 499 -6.90 32.32 -18.43
C SER A 499 -7.53 32.23 -17.05
N ALA A 500 -6.76 31.80 -16.05
CA ALA A 500 -7.20 31.71 -14.66
C ALA A 500 -7.42 33.08 -14.01
N ASP A 501 -6.63 34.10 -14.35
CA ASP A 501 -6.83 35.47 -13.88
C ASP A 501 -8.19 36.06 -14.29
N ARG A 502 -8.80 35.51 -15.33
CA ARG A 502 -10.14 35.90 -15.81
C ARG A 502 -11.27 35.05 -15.22
N LEU A 503 -10.95 34.03 -14.41
CA LEU A 503 -11.92 33.14 -13.78
C LEU A 503 -12.16 33.56 -12.32
N PRO A 504 -13.37 33.30 -11.78
CA PRO A 504 -13.64 33.45 -10.36
C PRO A 504 -12.74 32.51 -9.52
N SER A 505 -12.30 32.97 -8.35
CA SER A 505 -11.55 32.12 -7.41
C SER A 505 -12.36 30.88 -7.02
N GLY A 506 -11.70 29.72 -6.98
CA GLY A 506 -12.34 28.45 -6.65
C GLY A 506 -13.01 27.73 -7.83
N THR A 507 -12.84 28.23 -9.06
CA THR A 507 -13.32 27.54 -10.27
C THR A 507 -12.71 26.13 -10.37
N ARG A 508 -13.56 25.14 -10.66
CA ARG A 508 -13.16 23.73 -10.84
C ARG A 508 -13.18 23.35 -12.33
N CYS A 509 -12.16 22.62 -12.76
CA CYS A 509 -12.10 22.03 -14.10
C CYS A 509 -12.05 20.50 -14.00
N ALA A 510 -12.72 19.80 -14.91
CA ALA A 510 -12.71 18.34 -14.95
C ALA A 510 -11.38 17.79 -15.49
N ASP A 511 -10.68 18.53 -16.35
CA ASP A 511 -9.44 18.10 -17.00
C ASP A 511 -8.23 18.47 -16.13
N PRO A 512 -7.45 17.49 -15.62
CA PRO A 512 -6.27 17.77 -14.81
C PRO A 512 -5.14 18.36 -15.67
N ALA A 513 -4.36 19.26 -15.08
CA ALA A 513 -3.14 19.80 -15.66
C ALA A 513 -1.90 19.07 -15.07
N LEU A 514 -0.99 19.82 -14.44
CA LEU A 514 0.17 19.34 -13.69
C LEU A 514 -0.09 19.48 -12.17
N PRO A 515 0.65 18.76 -11.30
CA PRO A 515 1.64 17.74 -11.59
C PRO A 515 1.03 16.36 -11.92
N PHE A 516 1.87 15.41 -12.31
CA PHE A 516 1.51 13.99 -12.30
C PHE A 516 1.60 13.46 -10.87
N ILE A 517 0.60 12.69 -10.44
CA ILE A 517 0.47 12.24 -9.04
C ILE A 517 0.22 10.74 -9.03
N ARG A 518 1.07 9.99 -8.33
CA ARG A 518 0.87 8.56 -8.08
C ARG A 518 0.91 8.26 -6.59
N LEU A 519 0.18 7.22 -6.18
CA LEU A 519 0.24 6.70 -4.83
C LEU A 519 1.63 6.06 -4.59
N HIS A 520 2.33 6.49 -3.54
CA HIS A 520 3.61 5.88 -3.17
C HIS A 520 3.37 4.74 -2.17
N SER A 521 2.75 5.03 -1.03
CA SER A 521 2.42 4.05 -0.01
C SER A 521 1.51 4.66 1.07
N PHE A 522 0.82 3.81 1.81
CA PHE A 522 0.29 4.19 3.12
C PHE A 522 1.41 3.98 4.15
N PRO A 523 1.66 4.92 5.06
CA PRO A 523 2.53 4.66 6.19
C PRO A 523 1.99 3.44 6.93
N LEU A 524 2.83 2.44 7.11
CA LEU A 524 2.54 1.34 8.02
C LEU A 524 2.29 1.97 9.40
N HIS A 525 1.23 1.55 10.10
CA HIS A 525 1.05 1.93 11.51
C HIS A 525 2.40 1.71 12.23
N PRO A 526 2.80 2.59 13.15
CA PRO A 526 4.00 2.36 13.94
C PRO A 526 3.90 0.94 14.49
N SER A 527 4.92 0.10 14.31
CA SER A 527 4.91 -1.30 14.80
C SER A 527 4.64 -1.42 16.30
N GLN A 528 4.62 -0.29 17.01
CA GLN A 528 4.24 -0.13 18.40
C GLN A 528 2.74 -0.12 18.65
N MET A 529 1.87 0.21 17.68
CA MET A 529 0.42 0.33 17.89
C MET A 529 -0.37 -0.26 16.73
N ASP A 530 -1.04 -1.40 16.98
CA ASP A 530 -1.89 -2.09 16.00
C ASP A 530 -3.35 -2.16 16.45
N ILE A 531 -4.27 -2.17 15.48
CA ILE A 531 -5.71 -2.38 15.72
C ILE A 531 -6.01 -3.89 15.69
N VAL A 532 -6.69 -4.39 16.72
CA VAL A 532 -7.00 -5.82 16.91
C VAL A 532 -8.51 -6.05 16.85
N LYS A 533 -8.98 -6.93 15.95
CA LYS A 533 -10.39 -7.31 15.87
C LYS A 533 -10.80 -8.09 17.13
N ARG A 534 -11.91 -7.69 17.76
CA ARG A 534 -12.40 -8.27 19.02
C ARG A 534 -13.27 -9.49 18.73
N ASN A 535 -13.01 -10.61 19.43
CA ASN A 535 -13.90 -11.77 19.43
C ASN A 535 -14.72 -11.80 20.73
N PRO A 536 -16.02 -11.44 20.73
CA PRO A 536 -16.83 -11.39 21.94
C PRO A 536 -17.14 -12.77 22.54
N ALA A 537 -16.87 -13.87 21.83
CA ALA A 537 -17.17 -15.23 22.29
C ALA A 537 -16.06 -15.86 23.16
N ARG A 538 -14.94 -15.16 23.41
CA ARG A 538 -13.82 -15.62 24.24
C ARG A 538 -13.41 -14.56 25.25
N GLU A 539 -12.94 -14.98 26.43
CA GLU A 539 -12.31 -14.09 27.41
C GLU A 539 -11.04 -13.45 26.84
N ASP A 540 -10.25 -14.23 26.07
CA ASP A 540 -9.11 -13.74 25.28
C ASP A 540 -9.57 -13.08 23.98
N TRP A 541 -10.32 -11.98 24.07
CA TRP A 541 -10.89 -11.32 22.89
C TRP A 541 -9.85 -10.87 21.86
N TRP A 542 -8.58 -10.74 22.28
CA TRP A 542 -7.41 -10.37 21.47
C TRP A 542 -6.73 -11.55 20.78
N ALA A 543 -7.03 -12.78 21.18
CA ALA A 543 -6.58 -13.97 20.47
C ALA A 543 -7.44 -14.12 19.22
N GLY A 544 -6.88 -13.76 18.06
CA GLY A 544 -7.52 -14.03 16.76
C GLY A 544 -7.94 -15.50 16.65
N SER A 545 -8.84 -15.82 15.73
CA SER A 545 -9.32 -17.19 15.51
C SER A 545 -8.14 -18.16 15.41
N ALA A 546 -7.84 -18.86 16.51
CA ALA A 546 -6.83 -19.90 16.50
C ALA A 546 -7.25 -20.93 15.46
N PRO A 547 -6.35 -21.46 14.60
CA PRO A 547 -6.69 -22.57 13.75
C PRO A 547 -7.13 -23.71 14.67
N SER A 548 -8.42 -24.06 14.61
CA SER A 548 -8.98 -25.09 15.47
C SER A 548 -8.44 -26.46 15.01
N GLY A 549 -7.36 -26.90 15.65
CA GLY A 549 -6.77 -28.22 15.47
C GLY A 549 -5.86 -28.57 16.65
N PRO A 550 -5.73 -29.86 17.03
CA PRO A 550 -5.02 -30.29 18.24
C PRO A 550 -3.49 -30.30 18.10
N PHE A 551 -2.92 -29.71 17.04
CA PHE A 551 -1.49 -29.75 16.74
C PHE A 551 -0.86 -28.35 16.80
N ILE A 552 0.20 -28.24 17.62
CA ILE A 552 1.00 -27.03 17.87
C ILE A 552 1.80 -26.57 16.61
N TYR A 553 1.87 -27.42 15.58
CA TYR A 553 2.60 -27.14 14.34
C TYR A 553 1.76 -27.53 13.12
N THR A 554 1.24 -26.56 12.37
CA THR A 554 0.69 -26.76 11.02
C THR A 554 1.68 -26.18 10.00
N PRO A 555 2.58 -26.99 9.40
CA PRO A 555 3.66 -26.50 8.55
C PRO A 555 3.22 -26.12 7.12
N PHE A 556 1.92 -25.89 6.88
CA PHE A 556 1.36 -25.58 5.55
C PHE A 556 0.84 -24.14 5.39
N THR A 557 0.99 -23.27 6.40
CA THR A 557 0.78 -21.82 6.25
C THR A 557 2.08 -21.08 5.93
N LYS A 558 3.06 -21.76 5.32
CA LYS A 558 4.13 -21.10 4.57
C LYS A 558 3.62 -20.82 3.16
N GLY A 559 3.07 -19.63 2.98
CA GLY A 559 2.79 -19.03 1.68
C GLY A 559 1.53 -19.57 1.01
N GLU A 560 0.37 -19.09 1.44
CA GLU A 560 -0.61 -18.75 0.42
C GLU A 560 0.06 -17.70 -0.48
N PRO A 561 0.12 -17.92 -1.82
CA PRO A 561 0.61 -16.88 -2.71
C PRO A 561 -0.28 -15.67 -2.47
N ASN A 562 0.31 -14.48 -2.40
CA ASN A 562 -0.40 -13.20 -2.32
C ASN A 562 -1.60 -13.19 -3.28
N ASP A 563 -2.77 -13.61 -2.81
CA ASP A 563 -4.01 -13.24 -3.43
C ASP A 563 -4.15 -11.77 -3.07
N SER A 564 -3.73 -10.95 -4.03
CA SER A 564 -3.86 -9.49 -4.09
C SER A 564 -5.31 -8.99 -4.00
N SER A 565 -6.18 -9.70 -3.27
CA SER A 565 -7.57 -9.35 -3.05
C SER A 565 -7.75 -8.89 -1.59
N LYS A 566 -7.52 -7.58 -1.42
CA LYS A 566 -7.99 -6.72 -0.32
C LYS A 566 -7.19 -6.76 0.99
N GLN A 567 -6.03 -6.09 0.99
CA GLN A 567 -5.53 -5.47 2.23
C GLN A 567 -6.61 -4.48 2.73
N GLU A 568 -7.19 -4.78 3.89
CA GLU A 568 -8.15 -3.92 4.58
C GLU A 568 -7.35 -2.98 5.51
N LEU A 569 -7.46 -1.67 5.29
CA LEU A 569 -6.83 -0.64 6.11
C LEU A 569 -7.88 -0.04 7.05
N ILE A 570 -7.60 -0.06 8.36
CA ILE A 570 -8.54 0.46 9.36
C ILE A 570 -8.09 1.85 9.81
N TRP A 571 -8.99 2.82 9.75
CA TRP A 571 -8.81 4.19 10.25
C TRP A 571 -9.74 4.47 11.43
N VAL A 572 -9.39 5.44 12.28
CA VAL A 572 -10.16 5.76 13.49
C VAL A 572 -10.73 7.18 13.37
N VAL A 573 -12.00 7.36 13.71
CA VAL A 573 -12.64 8.69 13.73
C VAL A 573 -11.90 9.63 14.69
N GLY A 574 -11.59 10.84 14.23
CA GLY A 574 -10.94 11.88 15.02
C GLY A 574 -9.41 11.79 15.09
N GLU A 575 -8.79 10.75 14.54
CA GLU A 575 -7.33 10.60 14.50
C GLU A 575 -6.74 11.01 13.14
N PRO A 576 -5.62 11.75 13.10
CA PRO A 576 -5.01 12.17 11.86
C PRO A 576 -4.37 10.99 11.14
N VAL A 577 -4.72 10.81 9.87
CA VAL A 577 -4.13 9.80 8.99
C VAL A 577 -3.19 10.45 7.99
N GLN A 578 -2.23 9.69 7.50
CA GLN A 578 -1.23 10.14 6.55
C GLN A 578 -1.21 9.22 5.33
N VAL A 579 -0.96 9.78 4.15
CA VAL A 579 -0.81 9.06 2.88
C VAL A 579 0.39 9.66 2.14
N LEU A 580 1.31 8.80 1.71
CA LEU A 580 2.48 9.24 0.93
C LEU A 580 2.14 9.21 -0.56
N VAL A 581 2.30 10.35 -1.23
CA VAL A 581 2.11 10.49 -2.67
C VAL A 581 3.36 11.05 -3.32
N GLU A 582 3.62 10.64 -4.56
CA GLU A 582 4.73 11.16 -5.34
C GLU A 582 4.21 12.08 -6.43
N LEU A 583 4.78 13.28 -6.50
CA LEU A 583 4.50 14.30 -7.51
C LEU A 583 5.65 14.35 -8.52
N ALA A 584 5.32 14.46 -9.80
CA ALA A 584 6.31 14.66 -10.88
C ALA A 584 5.96 15.87 -11.75
N ASN A 585 6.97 16.71 -11.98
CA ASN A 585 6.96 17.82 -12.93
C ASN A 585 7.94 17.53 -14.07
N PRO A 586 7.48 16.99 -15.22
CA PRO A 586 8.35 16.67 -16.36
C PRO A 586 8.53 17.85 -17.33
N CYS A 587 8.10 19.06 -16.97
CA CYS A 587 8.19 20.24 -17.83
C CYS A 587 9.47 21.05 -17.54
N GLY A 588 9.89 21.84 -18.53
CA GLY A 588 11.07 22.71 -18.47
C GLY A 588 10.87 24.03 -17.72
N PHE A 589 10.01 24.05 -16.69
CA PHE A 589 9.73 25.22 -15.86
C PHE A 589 9.31 24.81 -14.44
N ASP A 590 9.50 25.72 -13.48
CA ASP A 590 9.21 25.47 -12.06
C ASP A 590 7.69 25.55 -11.81
N LEU A 591 7.16 24.54 -11.13
CA LEU A 591 5.72 24.39 -10.89
C LEU A 591 5.39 24.69 -9.43
N LEU A 592 4.67 25.78 -9.20
CA LEU A 592 4.09 26.12 -7.91
C LEU A 592 2.68 25.54 -7.79
N VAL A 593 2.48 24.66 -6.81
CA VAL A 593 1.17 24.12 -6.44
C VAL A 593 0.69 24.87 -5.20
N ASP A 594 -0.36 25.67 -5.37
CA ASP A 594 -0.90 26.55 -4.31
C ASP A 594 -1.48 25.73 -3.15
N SER A 595 -2.25 24.68 -3.46
CA SER A 595 -2.72 23.72 -2.47
C SER A 595 -2.93 22.34 -3.07
N ILE A 596 -2.58 21.30 -2.33
CA ILE A 596 -2.85 19.90 -2.65
C ILE A 596 -3.34 19.16 -1.40
N TYR A 597 -4.39 18.35 -1.55
CA TYR A 597 -4.97 17.52 -0.50
C TYR A 597 -5.63 16.27 -1.09
N LEU A 598 -5.91 15.28 -0.23
CA LEU A 598 -6.57 14.03 -0.65
C LEU A 598 -8.00 14.29 -1.11
N SER A 599 -8.40 13.71 -2.24
CA SER A 599 -9.80 13.71 -2.67
C SER A 599 -10.54 12.59 -1.93
N ALA A 600 -11.68 12.91 -1.30
CA ALA A 600 -12.58 11.95 -0.68
C ALA A 600 -14.01 12.21 -1.16
N HIS A 601 -14.68 11.18 -1.68
CA HIS A 601 -16.03 11.31 -2.28
C HIS A 601 -17.16 11.31 -1.24
N SER A 602 -16.89 10.80 -0.04
CA SER A 602 -17.78 10.85 1.12
C SER A 602 -17.32 12.00 2.03
N GLY A 603 -18.22 12.88 2.49
CA GLY A 603 -17.93 13.93 3.49
C GLY A 603 -17.50 13.42 4.88
N ASN A 604 -16.97 12.21 4.93
CA ASN A 604 -16.52 11.45 6.09
C ASN A 604 -15.02 11.65 6.34
N PHE A 605 -14.37 12.59 5.62
CA PHE A 605 -12.94 12.81 5.67
C PHE A 605 -12.58 14.28 5.40
N ASP A 606 -11.94 14.91 6.36
CA ASP A 606 -11.44 16.28 6.27
C ASP A 606 -9.95 16.26 5.92
N ALA A 607 -9.62 16.58 4.67
CA ALA A 607 -8.25 16.60 4.18
C ALA A 607 -7.56 17.95 4.44
N PHE A 608 -6.28 17.92 4.81
CA PHE A 608 -5.50 19.14 5.08
C PHE A 608 -4.70 19.59 3.84
N PRO A 609 -4.91 20.81 3.34
CA PRO A 609 -4.17 21.34 2.20
C PRO A 609 -2.73 21.71 2.55
N ILE A 610 -1.80 21.39 1.65
CA ILE A 610 -0.40 21.82 1.72
C ILE A 610 0.03 22.49 0.41
N SER A 611 0.97 23.43 0.45
CA SER A 611 1.59 24.04 -0.74
C SER A 611 2.90 23.35 -1.10
N VAL A 612 3.20 23.16 -2.39
CA VAL A 612 4.42 22.46 -2.84
C VAL A 612 5.04 23.18 -4.04
N ASN A 613 6.36 23.38 -4.01
CA ASN A 613 7.14 23.82 -5.16
C ASN A 613 7.90 22.63 -5.77
N LEU A 614 7.75 22.42 -7.08
CA LEU A 614 8.37 21.36 -7.86
C LEU A 614 9.27 21.97 -8.95
N PRO A 615 10.61 21.88 -8.81
CA PRO A 615 11.55 22.35 -9.83
C PRO A 615 11.35 21.68 -11.20
N THR A 616 11.94 22.26 -12.25
CA THR A 616 11.95 21.67 -13.60
C THR A 616 12.42 20.21 -13.59
N ASN A 617 11.78 19.33 -14.36
CA ASN A 617 12.16 17.91 -14.54
C ASN A 617 12.44 17.15 -13.22
N SER A 618 11.63 17.38 -12.19
CA SER A 618 11.85 16.83 -10.84
C SER A 618 10.68 16.00 -10.33
N SER A 619 10.97 15.08 -9.41
CA SER A 619 9.97 14.29 -8.68
C SER A 619 10.19 14.42 -7.17
N LYS A 620 9.11 14.45 -6.40
CA LYS A 620 9.14 14.64 -4.95
C LYS A 620 8.04 13.83 -4.26
N VAL A 621 8.41 13.08 -3.22
CA VAL A 621 7.46 12.40 -2.34
C VAL A 621 7.03 13.35 -1.22
N ILE A 622 5.73 13.46 -1.00
CA ILE A 622 5.13 14.31 0.03
C ILE A 622 4.16 13.49 0.89
N THR A 623 3.90 13.97 2.11
CA THR A 623 2.91 13.40 3.02
C THR A 623 1.65 14.25 3.01
N LEU A 624 0.53 13.68 2.58
CA LEU A 624 -0.78 14.31 2.70
C LEU A 624 -1.50 13.76 3.93
N SER A 625 -2.19 14.62 4.68
CA SER A 625 -2.87 14.24 5.92
C SER A 625 -4.32 14.68 5.93
N GLY A 626 -5.11 14.08 6.81
CA GLY A 626 -6.50 14.45 7.06
C GLY A 626 -7.10 13.70 8.24
N ILE A 627 -8.34 13.99 8.62
CA ILE A 627 -9.03 13.39 9.75
C ILE A 627 -10.35 12.75 9.27
N PRO A 628 -10.59 11.45 9.51
CA PRO A 628 -11.88 10.83 9.31
C PRO A 628 -12.92 11.37 10.30
N THR A 629 -14.10 11.79 9.82
CA THR A 629 -15.15 12.44 10.61
C THR A 629 -16.29 11.50 11.00
N SER A 630 -16.53 10.41 10.25
CA SER A 630 -17.60 9.46 10.55
C SER A 630 -17.22 8.01 10.22
N VAL A 631 -17.93 7.07 10.87
CA VAL A 631 -17.73 5.62 10.73
C VAL A 631 -18.27 5.14 9.38
N GLY A 632 -17.53 4.29 8.68
CA GLY A 632 -17.93 3.73 7.39
C GLY A 632 -16.78 3.56 6.40
N PRO A 633 -17.05 3.04 5.19
CA PRO A 633 -16.03 2.92 4.15
C PRO A 633 -15.64 4.30 3.60
N VAL A 634 -14.34 4.54 3.45
CA VAL A 634 -13.80 5.76 2.83
C VAL A 634 -13.04 5.39 1.57
N THR A 635 -13.25 6.13 0.49
CA THR A 635 -12.54 5.90 -0.78
C THR A 635 -11.70 7.11 -1.14
N ILE A 636 -10.40 6.89 -1.35
CA ILE A 636 -9.44 7.91 -1.78
C ILE A 636 -9.09 7.64 -3.26
N PRO A 637 -9.84 8.22 -4.21
CA PRO A 637 -9.57 8.08 -5.64
C PRO A 637 -8.25 8.71 -6.10
N GLY A 638 -7.73 9.71 -5.37
CA GLY A 638 -6.74 10.65 -5.90
C GLY A 638 -6.54 11.87 -5.00
N CYS A 639 -6.09 12.97 -5.61
CA CYS A 639 -5.82 14.24 -4.94
C CYS A 639 -6.56 15.40 -5.63
N THR A 640 -7.01 16.37 -4.84
CA THR A 640 -7.47 17.66 -5.35
C THR A 640 -6.28 18.62 -5.36
N VAL A 641 -6.07 19.29 -6.49
CA VAL A 641 -4.91 20.16 -6.73
C VAL A 641 -5.41 21.53 -7.16
N HIS A 642 -4.94 22.57 -6.50
CA HIS A 642 -5.07 23.95 -6.93
C HIS A 642 -3.73 24.37 -7.54
N CYS A 643 -3.72 24.57 -8.85
CA CYS A 643 -2.54 24.94 -9.62
C CYS A 643 -2.95 25.80 -10.81
N PHE A 644 -2.18 26.83 -11.13
CA PHE A 644 -2.55 27.83 -12.15
C PHE A 644 -3.94 28.44 -11.89
N GLY A 645 -4.29 28.74 -10.64
CA GLY A 645 -5.54 29.41 -10.25
C GLY A 645 -6.84 28.62 -10.44
N VAL A 646 -6.78 27.35 -10.84
CA VAL A 646 -7.94 26.46 -11.05
C VAL A 646 -7.78 25.17 -10.26
N ILE A 647 -8.89 24.66 -9.74
CA ILE A 647 -8.92 23.44 -8.93
C ILE A 647 -9.26 22.24 -9.82
N THR A 648 -8.42 21.21 -9.81
CA THR A 648 -8.59 19.98 -10.58
C THR A 648 -8.44 18.74 -9.72
N GLU A 649 -9.14 17.66 -10.10
CA GLU A 649 -9.02 16.36 -9.45
C GLU A 649 -8.08 15.43 -10.24
N HIS A 650 -7.07 14.89 -9.56
CA HIS A 650 -6.04 14.02 -10.12
C HIS A 650 -6.23 12.61 -9.57
N LEU A 651 -6.79 11.71 -10.38
CA LEU A 651 -7.05 10.33 -9.98
C LEU A 651 -5.79 9.46 -10.16
N PHE A 652 -5.51 8.59 -9.19
CA PHE A 652 -4.34 7.69 -9.26
C PHE A 652 -4.43 6.73 -10.46
N ARG A 653 -5.64 6.21 -10.71
CA ARG A 653 -5.92 5.27 -11.81
C ARG A 653 -5.54 5.81 -13.19
N ASP A 654 -5.67 7.11 -13.41
CA ASP A 654 -5.33 7.73 -14.71
C ASP A 654 -3.84 7.68 -14.98
N VAL A 655 -3.04 7.87 -13.93
CA VAL A 655 -1.58 7.79 -14.00
C VAL A 655 -1.14 6.34 -14.11
N ASP A 656 -1.77 5.41 -13.40
CA ASP A 656 -1.48 3.97 -13.54
C ASP A 656 -1.69 3.47 -14.98
N ASN A 657 -2.77 3.91 -15.62
CA ASN A 657 -3.03 3.61 -17.04
C ASN A 657 -1.96 4.21 -17.97
N LEU A 658 -1.53 5.45 -17.69
CA LEU A 658 -0.46 6.12 -18.44
C LEU A 658 0.88 5.37 -18.29
N LEU A 659 1.23 4.97 -17.07
CA LEU A 659 2.45 4.22 -16.76
C LEU A 659 2.44 2.84 -17.42
N LEU A 660 1.29 2.16 -17.40
CA LEU A 660 1.10 0.87 -18.08
C LEU A 660 1.27 1.04 -19.60
N GLY A 661 0.69 2.08 -20.18
CA GLY A 661 0.86 2.42 -21.59
C GLY A 661 2.31 2.74 -21.96
N ALA A 662 3.03 3.47 -21.12
CA ALA A 662 4.45 3.77 -21.32
C ALA A 662 5.31 2.49 -21.26
N ALA A 663 5.04 1.59 -20.31
CA ALA A 663 5.73 0.31 -20.20
C ALA A 663 5.50 -0.61 -21.41
N GLN A 664 4.34 -0.49 -22.06
CA GLN A 664 3.98 -1.22 -23.28
C GLN A 664 4.42 -0.52 -24.57
N GLY A 665 5.11 0.62 -24.48
CA GLY A 665 5.53 1.41 -25.64
C GLY A 665 4.40 2.12 -26.39
N LEU A 666 3.21 2.23 -25.79
CA LEU A 666 2.05 2.92 -26.35
C LEU A 666 2.09 4.41 -26.06
N VAL A 667 2.64 4.82 -24.92
CA VAL A 667 2.79 6.24 -24.52
C VAL A 667 4.23 6.67 -24.79
N LEU A 668 4.41 7.93 -25.22
CA LEU A 668 5.72 8.50 -25.56
C LEU A 668 6.73 8.45 -24.42
N SER A 669 6.30 8.75 -23.19
CA SER A 669 7.21 8.79 -22.04
C SER A 669 6.47 8.60 -20.72
N ASP A 670 7.16 7.99 -19.76
CA ASP A 670 6.77 7.94 -18.35
C ASP A 670 7.21 9.24 -17.64
N PRO A 671 6.29 10.06 -17.13
CA PRO A 671 6.61 11.36 -16.53
C PRO A 671 7.50 11.24 -15.27
N PHE A 672 7.41 10.15 -14.52
CA PHE A 672 8.24 9.95 -13.32
C PHE A 672 9.67 9.55 -13.70
N ARG A 673 9.83 8.73 -14.74
CA ARG A 673 11.17 8.39 -15.27
C ARG A 673 11.87 9.58 -15.90
N CYS A 674 11.15 10.45 -16.61
CA CYS A 674 11.70 11.70 -17.13
C CYS A 674 12.31 12.56 -16.01
N CYS A 675 11.76 12.46 -14.80
CA CYS A 675 12.22 13.19 -13.61
C CYS A 675 13.25 12.42 -12.77
N GLY A 676 13.84 11.34 -13.30
CA GLY A 676 14.84 10.52 -12.60
C GLY A 676 14.28 9.62 -11.49
N SER A 677 12.97 9.45 -11.37
CA SER A 677 12.36 8.61 -10.34
C SER A 677 12.57 7.12 -10.59
N ALA A 678 12.75 6.37 -9.51
CA ALA A 678 12.89 4.92 -9.55
C ALA A 678 11.57 4.23 -9.96
N LYS A 679 11.70 3.01 -10.53
CA LYS A 679 10.55 2.17 -10.87
C LYS A 679 9.89 1.65 -9.57
N LEU A 680 8.76 2.24 -9.20
CA LEU A 680 7.90 1.73 -8.13
C LEU A 680 6.98 0.61 -8.65
N ARG A 681 6.65 -0.36 -7.79
CA ARG A 681 5.56 -1.32 -8.06
C ARG A 681 4.24 -0.58 -7.93
N ASN A 682 3.27 -0.87 -8.80
CA ASN A 682 1.94 -0.27 -8.71
C ASN A 682 1.31 -0.64 -7.34
N VAL A 683 1.08 0.38 -6.52
CA VAL A 683 0.38 0.24 -5.23
C VAL A 683 -1.08 0.63 -5.47
N SER A 684 -2.00 -0.32 -5.30
CA SER A 684 -3.43 -0.03 -5.32
C SER A 684 -3.88 0.57 -3.99
N VAL A 685 -4.87 1.46 -4.03
CA VAL A 685 -5.53 1.95 -2.82
C VAL A 685 -6.21 0.76 -2.11
N PRO A 686 -5.91 0.50 -0.82
CA PRO A 686 -6.56 -0.56 -0.04
C PRO A 686 -8.02 -0.21 0.25
N ASN A 687 -8.81 -1.20 0.67
CA ASN A 687 -10.15 -0.92 1.18
C ASN A 687 -10.02 -0.27 2.55
N ILE A 688 -10.46 0.98 2.68
CA ILE A 688 -10.35 1.74 3.94
C ILE A 688 -11.68 1.66 4.69
N SER A 689 -11.67 1.10 5.89
CA SER A 689 -12.81 1.09 6.81
C SER A 689 -12.52 1.98 8.01
N VAL A 690 -13.39 2.96 8.27
CA VAL A 690 -13.28 3.84 9.43
C VAL A 690 -14.09 3.24 10.58
N VAL A 691 -13.46 3.06 11.74
CA VAL A 691 -14.04 2.56 12.98
C VAL A 691 -14.27 3.70 13.99
N PRO A 692 -15.16 3.51 14.99
CA PRO A 692 -15.40 4.50 16.05
C PRO A 692 -14.11 4.90 16.79
N PRO A 693 -14.11 6.04 17.51
CA PRO A 693 -12.99 6.47 18.34
C PRO A 693 -12.53 5.35 19.28
N LEU A 694 -11.23 5.07 19.32
CA LEU A 694 -10.63 4.03 20.14
C LEU A 694 -9.83 4.67 21.30
N PRO A 695 -9.69 3.99 22.45
CA PRO A 695 -8.76 4.45 23.49
C PRO A 695 -7.33 4.54 22.94
N LEU A 696 -6.49 5.43 23.47
CA LEU A 696 -5.10 5.59 23.04
C LEU A 696 -4.19 5.53 24.27
N LEU A 697 -3.49 4.40 24.44
CA LEU A 697 -2.56 4.21 25.53
C LEU A 697 -1.13 4.55 25.07
N VAL A 698 -0.46 5.44 25.80
CA VAL A 698 0.94 5.81 25.58
C VAL A 698 1.76 5.32 26.76
N SER A 699 2.85 4.62 26.48
CA SER A 699 3.79 4.15 27.51
C SER A 699 5.04 5.02 27.56
N HIS A 700 5.53 5.32 28.76
CA HIS A 700 6.87 5.86 28.97
C HIS A 700 7.53 5.20 30.19
N VAL A 701 8.86 5.07 30.17
CA VAL A 701 9.64 4.54 31.31
C VAL A 701 9.93 5.68 32.28
N VAL A 702 9.60 5.49 33.55
CA VAL A 702 9.78 6.53 34.59
C VAL A 702 11.26 6.54 35.01
N GLY A 703 11.95 7.69 34.83
CA GLY A 703 13.30 7.92 35.35
C GLY A 703 14.48 7.84 34.35
N GLY A 704 14.27 7.87 33.02
CA GLY A 704 15.36 7.98 32.03
C GLY A 704 14.95 7.74 30.57
N ASP A 705 15.91 7.77 29.63
CA ASP A 705 15.73 7.68 28.15
C ASP A 705 15.28 6.28 27.62
N GLY A 706 14.64 5.46 28.45
CA GLY A 706 14.07 4.16 28.05
C GLY A 706 15.05 3.00 27.87
N ALA A 707 16.37 3.23 27.98
CA ALA A 707 17.39 2.19 27.99
C ALA A 707 17.90 1.91 29.41
N VAL A 708 17.84 0.64 29.84
CA VAL A 708 18.31 0.20 31.16
C VAL A 708 19.58 -0.63 30.98
N ILE A 709 20.67 -0.19 31.61
CA ILE A 709 21.93 -0.94 31.66
C ILE A 709 21.91 -1.81 32.92
N LEU A 710 22.08 -3.13 32.76
CA LEU A 710 22.17 -4.10 33.83
C LEU A 710 23.44 -4.93 33.70
N TYR A 711 24.08 -5.27 34.81
CA TYR A 711 25.17 -6.26 34.81
C TYR A 711 24.61 -7.68 34.83
N GLU A 712 25.33 -8.64 34.26
CA GLU A 712 24.93 -10.05 34.27
C GLU A 712 24.47 -10.54 35.66
N GLY A 713 23.26 -11.13 35.73
CA GLY A 713 22.65 -11.62 36.97
C GLY A 713 22.03 -10.53 37.87
N GLU A 714 22.11 -9.25 37.51
CA GLU A 714 21.46 -8.14 38.23
C GLU A 714 19.94 -8.22 38.13
N ILE A 715 19.26 -7.96 39.25
CA ILE A 715 17.79 -7.85 39.32
C ILE A 715 17.43 -6.39 39.61
N ARG A 716 16.56 -5.80 38.78
CA ARG A 716 16.11 -4.40 38.93
C ARG A 716 14.64 -4.25 38.56
N ASP A 717 13.93 -3.44 39.33
CA ASP A 717 12.57 -3.01 39.00
C ASP A 717 12.60 -1.79 38.08
N VAL A 718 11.85 -1.87 36.98
CA VAL A 718 11.64 -0.79 36.00
C VAL A 718 10.18 -0.36 36.08
N TRP A 719 9.96 0.94 36.27
CA TRP A 719 8.63 1.51 36.37
C TRP A 719 8.16 1.98 34.99
N ILE A 720 7.10 1.36 34.48
CA ILE A 720 6.49 1.73 33.21
C ILE A 720 5.20 2.48 33.52
N SER A 721 5.10 3.71 33.04
CA SER A 721 3.88 4.48 33.15
C SER A 721 3.05 4.38 31.88
N LEU A 722 1.75 4.13 32.05
CA LEU A 722 0.76 4.00 31.00
C LEU A 722 -0.28 5.12 31.16
N ALA A 723 -0.31 6.05 30.21
CA ALA A 723 -1.23 7.17 30.19
C ALA A 723 -2.28 7.02 29.08
N ASN A 724 -3.55 7.25 29.39
CA ASN A 724 -4.60 7.31 28.37
C ASN A 724 -4.61 8.70 27.73
N ALA A 725 -3.98 8.84 26.57
CA ALA A 725 -3.95 10.06 25.77
C ALA A 725 -5.15 10.20 24.82
N GLY A 726 -6.08 9.24 24.83
CA GLY A 726 -7.25 9.22 23.95
C GLY A 726 -8.48 9.89 24.56
N THR A 727 -9.55 9.96 23.78
CA THR A 727 -10.85 10.52 24.22
C THR A 727 -11.78 9.46 24.83
N VAL A 728 -11.46 8.18 24.67
CA VAL A 728 -12.26 7.04 25.14
C VAL A 728 -11.56 6.38 26.35
N PRO A 729 -12.29 6.01 27.42
CA PRO A 729 -11.72 5.30 28.56
C PRO A 729 -11.25 3.89 28.18
N VAL A 730 -10.18 3.42 28.82
CA VAL A 730 -9.71 2.02 28.71
C VAL A 730 -10.46 1.20 29.75
N GLU A 731 -11.31 0.25 29.34
CA GLU A 731 -12.09 -0.59 30.26
C GLU A 731 -11.44 -1.94 30.56
N GLN A 732 -10.82 -2.54 29.54
CA GLN A 732 -10.12 -3.82 29.69
C GLN A 732 -8.72 -3.70 29.11
N ALA A 733 -7.72 -4.19 29.84
CA ALA A 733 -6.34 -4.30 29.38
C ALA A 733 -5.70 -5.61 29.83
N HIS A 734 -4.92 -6.24 28.95
CA HIS A 734 -4.19 -7.48 29.18
C HIS A 734 -2.74 -7.31 28.77
N ILE A 735 -1.80 -7.76 29.61
CA ILE A 735 -0.37 -7.68 29.37
C ILE A 735 0.15 -9.08 29.01
N SER A 736 0.98 -9.16 27.98
CA SER A 736 1.67 -10.38 27.55
C SER A 736 3.13 -10.07 27.21
N LEU A 737 3.99 -11.09 27.17
CA LEU A 737 5.42 -10.95 26.89
C LEU A 737 5.75 -11.52 25.50
N SER A 738 6.68 -10.88 24.80
CA SER A 738 7.21 -11.35 23.51
C SER A 738 8.69 -10.95 23.34
N GLY A 739 9.36 -11.46 22.30
CA GLY A 739 10.77 -11.17 22.01
C GLY A 739 11.75 -12.26 22.43
N LYS A 740 13.05 -12.04 22.22
CA LYS A 740 14.10 -12.92 22.75
C LYS A 740 14.32 -12.62 24.23
N ASN A 741 14.75 -13.60 25.02
CA ASN A 741 14.98 -13.46 26.46
C ASN A 741 13.73 -13.07 27.28
N GLN A 742 12.53 -13.52 26.91
CA GLN A 742 11.30 -13.28 27.71
C GLN A 742 11.43 -13.79 29.16
N ASP A 743 12.17 -14.88 29.36
CA ASP A 743 12.46 -15.45 30.68
C ASP A 743 13.25 -14.51 31.61
N SER A 744 13.79 -13.39 31.08
CA SER A 744 14.43 -12.34 31.87
C SER A 744 13.44 -11.49 32.67
N VAL A 745 12.15 -11.49 32.31
CA VAL A 745 11.11 -10.77 33.05
C VAL A 745 10.62 -11.66 34.18
N ILE A 746 10.99 -11.35 35.42
CA ILE A 746 10.65 -12.15 36.61
C ILE A 746 9.19 -11.94 37.00
N SER A 747 8.74 -10.69 37.03
CA SER A 747 7.38 -10.36 37.43
C SER A 747 6.89 -9.08 36.76
N VAL A 748 5.59 -9.04 36.47
CA VAL A 748 4.87 -7.84 36.01
C VAL A 748 3.67 -7.69 36.94
N ALA A 749 3.48 -6.50 37.51
CA ALA A 749 2.39 -6.22 38.43
C ALA A 749 1.03 -6.06 37.70
N HIS A 750 0.47 -7.17 37.21
CA HIS A 750 -0.81 -7.21 36.50
C HIS A 750 -1.98 -6.67 37.34
N GLU A 751 -1.94 -6.88 38.66
CA GLU A 751 -2.98 -6.43 39.58
C GLU A 751 -3.04 -4.90 39.72
N ALA A 752 -1.90 -4.21 39.60
CA ALA A 752 -1.84 -2.75 39.61
C ALA A 752 -2.61 -2.16 38.42
N LEU A 753 -2.41 -2.72 37.21
CA LEU A 753 -3.16 -2.29 36.02
C LEU A 753 -4.64 -2.62 36.13
N LYS A 754 -5.01 -3.83 36.57
CA LYS A 754 -6.42 -4.23 36.73
C LYS A 754 -7.17 -3.33 37.72
N SER A 755 -6.55 -2.97 38.83
CA SER A 755 -7.15 -2.10 39.85
C SER A 755 -7.38 -0.65 39.38
N ALA A 756 -6.62 -0.19 38.38
CA ALA A 756 -6.71 1.15 37.81
C ALA A 756 -7.72 1.27 36.66
N LEU A 757 -8.29 0.16 36.18
CA LEU A 757 -9.32 0.16 35.13
C LEU A 757 -10.71 0.42 35.75
N PRO A 758 -11.56 1.26 35.12
CA PRO A 758 -11.38 1.90 33.83
C PRO A 758 -10.51 3.18 33.88
N LEU A 759 -9.52 3.25 32.99
CA LEU A 759 -8.58 4.36 32.87
C LEU A 759 -9.21 5.50 32.05
N LYS A 760 -9.66 6.56 32.74
CA LYS A 760 -10.27 7.74 32.11
C LYS A 760 -9.27 8.49 31.21
N PRO A 761 -9.73 9.25 30.20
CA PRO A 761 -8.87 10.17 29.45
C PRO A 761 -8.01 11.05 30.37
N GLY A 762 -6.70 11.10 30.12
CA GLY A 762 -5.73 11.85 30.92
C GLY A 762 -5.28 11.18 32.22
N ALA A 763 -5.85 10.04 32.62
CA ALA A 763 -5.38 9.28 33.77
C ALA A 763 -4.13 8.45 33.41
N GLU A 764 -3.31 8.20 34.43
CA GLU A 764 -2.01 7.55 34.32
C GLU A 764 -1.87 6.47 35.40
N VAL A 765 -1.30 5.32 35.05
CA VAL A 765 -0.97 4.23 35.99
C VAL A 765 0.48 3.81 35.81
N THR A 766 1.21 3.64 36.90
CA THR A 766 2.58 3.14 36.88
C THR A 766 2.62 1.68 37.34
N ILE A 767 3.20 0.82 36.50
CA ILE A 767 3.38 -0.61 36.79
C ILE A 767 4.88 -0.93 36.97
N PRO A 768 5.28 -1.57 38.07
CA PRO A 768 6.63 -2.11 38.20
C PRO A 768 6.78 -3.41 37.38
N VAL A 769 7.91 -3.50 36.68
CA VAL A 769 8.36 -4.68 35.93
C VAL A 769 9.74 -5.09 36.46
N THR A 770 9.83 -6.27 37.07
CA THR A 770 11.09 -6.79 37.61
C THR A 770 11.86 -7.54 36.53
N LEU A 771 13.07 -7.06 36.22
CA LEU A 771 13.94 -7.61 35.18
C LEU A 771 15.18 -8.27 35.77
N LYS A 772 15.64 -9.36 35.17
CA LYS A 772 16.91 -10.04 35.45
C LYS A 772 17.81 -10.03 34.22
N ALA A 773 19.03 -9.52 34.35
CA ALA A 773 20.00 -9.55 33.26
C ALA A 773 20.36 -11.00 32.88
N TRP A 774 20.22 -11.33 31.60
CA TRP A 774 20.58 -12.65 31.05
C TRP A 774 22.09 -12.79 30.84
N GLN A 775 22.57 -14.03 30.73
CA GLN A 775 23.99 -14.30 30.46
C GLN A 775 24.33 -14.04 28.99
N LEU A 776 25.43 -13.32 28.74
CA LEU A 776 26.00 -13.19 27.39
C LEU A 776 26.69 -14.52 27.05
N GLY A 777 26.20 -15.23 26.04
CA GLY A 777 26.81 -16.49 25.61
C GLY A 777 28.22 -16.29 25.03
N LEU A 778 29.12 -17.25 25.25
CA LEU A 778 30.52 -17.27 24.77
C LEU A 778 30.65 -17.33 23.22
N VAL A 779 29.55 -17.27 22.47
CA VAL A 779 29.51 -17.61 21.03
C VAL A 779 29.41 -16.39 20.11
N ASP A 780 29.17 -15.17 20.60
CA ASP A 780 28.97 -14.00 19.74
C ASP A 780 30.16 -13.02 19.68
N LEU A 781 31.37 -13.42 20.09
CA LEU A 781 32.55 -12.55 19.99
C LEU A 781 33.40 -12.76 18.72
N ASP A 782 33.30 -13.90 18.04
CA ASP A 782 34.19 -14.24 16.93
C ASP A 782 33.43 -14.65 15.66
N THR A 783 32.80 -13.70 14.96
CA THR A 783 32.49 -13.79 13.51
C THR A 783 32.00 -12.45 12.98
N ASN A 784 32.86 -11.42 12.93
CA ASN A 784 32.58 -10.23 12.11
C ASN A 784 33.83 -9.42 11.71
N THR A 785 34.94 -10.11 11.42
CA THR A 785 36.10 -9.50 10.75
C THR A 785 36.37 -10.19 9.41
N SER A 786 35.53 -9.92 8.41
CA SER A 786 35.94 -9.84 6.99
C SER A 786 34.76 -9.54 6.06
N LYS A 787 34.59 -8.27 5.72
CA LYS A 787 34.36 -7.75 4.35
C LYS A 787 33.87 -6.30 4.42
N SER A 788 34.80 -5.38 4.22
CA SER A 788 34.52 -3.99 3.88
C SER A 788 34.07 -3.89 2.42
N GLY A 789 33.04 -3.07 2.17
CA GLY A 789 32.54 -2.80 0.83
C GLY A 789 31.33 -1.85 0.78
N SER A 790 31.58 -0.56 1.02
CA SER A 790 30.83 0.62 0.53
C SER A 790 29.47 1.01 1.13
N GLY A 791 29.51 2.02 2.03
CA GLY A 791 28.84 3.32 1.83
C GLY A 791 27.30 3.41 1.84
N SER A 792 26.69 3.46 3.02
CA SER A 792 25.46 4.24 3.26
C SER A 792 25.40 4.73 4.70
N MET A 793 25.27 6.05 4.87
CA MET A 793 25.21 6.73 6.16
C MET A 793 24.02 6.25 7.02
N GLY A 794 24.32 5.88 8.26
CA GLY A 794 23.47 6.14 9.43
C GLY A 794 22.17 5.33 9.56
N ARG A 795 22.26 4.00 9.71
CA ARG A 795 21.27 3.24 10.49
C ARG A 795 21.99 2.57 11.65
N GLN A 796 21.83 3.15 12.84
CA GLN A 796 22.17 2.47 14.09
C GLN A 796 21.44 1.12 14.11
N SER A 797 22.20 0.03 14.22
CA SER A 797 21.68 -1.32 14.40
C SER A 797 21.00 -1.42 15.78
N LYS A 798 19.73 -1.04 15.86
CA LYS A 798 18.89 -1.20 17.06
C LYS A 798 18.34 -2.63 17.14
N ASP A 799 18.80 -3.33 18.17
CA ASP A 799 18.03 -4.24 19.03
C ASP A 799 17.28 -5.42 18.40
N GLY A 800 17.89 -6.61 18.48
CA GLY A 800 17.24 -7.90 18.25
C GLY A 800 17.22 -8.84 19.46
N SER A 801 17.58 -8.37 20.66
CA SER A 801 17.75 -9.20 21.87
C SER A 801 16.92 -8.78 23.09
N SER A 802 16.15 -7.69 23.01
CA SER A 802 15.36 -7.17 24.13
C SER A 802 13.98 -7.82 24.26
N PRO A 803 13.47 -8.02 25.49
CA PRO A 803 12.09 -8.41 25.73
C PRO A 803 11.13 -7.25 25.40
N MET A 804 9.94 -7.58 24.91
CA MET A 804 8.89 -6.62 24.57
C MET A 804 7.60 -6.93 25.34
N LEU A 805 7.02 -5.90 25.96
CA LEU A 805 5.72 -5.96 26.61
C LEU A 805 4.62 -5.69 25.58
N LEU A 806 3.65 -6.60 25.47
CA LEU A 806 2.48 -6.49 24.58
C LEU A 806 1.24 -6.21 25.43
N ILE A 807 0.69 -4.99 25.33
CA ILE A 807 -0.50 -4.56 26.07
C ILE A 807 -1.68 -4.50 25.10
N HIS A 808 -2.63 -5.41 25.26
CA HIS A 808 -3.89 -5.42 24.52
C HIS A 808 -4.96 -4.69 25.33
N TYR A 809 -5.61 -3.68 24.76
CA TYR A 809 -6.59 -2.87 25.48
C TYR A 809 -7.81 -2.49 24.63
N THR A 810 -8.98 -2.33 25.29
CA THR A 810 -10.26 -1.98 24.64
C THR A 810 -11.03 -0.95 25.43
N GLY A 811 -11.91 -0.24 24.71
CA GLY A 811 -12.91 0.65 25.29
C GLY A 811 -14.28 -0.02 25.46
N PRO A 812 -15.32 0.78 25.71
CA PRO A 812 -16.68 0.31 25.96
C PRO A 812 -17.24 -0.57 24.84
N MET A 813 -18.04 -1.56 25.23
CA MET A 813 -18.75 -2.44 24.28
C MET A 813 -19.92 -1.77 23.55
N ALA A 814 -20.43 -0.65 24.07
CA ALA A 814 -21.53 0.12 23.49
C ALA A 814 -21.39 1.61 23.83
N ASN A 815 -21.75 2.49 22.88
CA ASN A 815 -21.96 3.90 23.19
C ASN A 815 -23.19 4.02 24.12
N PRO A 816 -23.10 4.76 25.24
CA PRO A 816 -24.26 5.01 26.10
C PRO A 816 -25.20 5.99 25.38
N GLY A 817 -26.07 5.49 24.49
CA GLY A 817 -27.06 6.34 23.82
C GLY A 817 -27.85 5.78 22.62
N GLU A 818 -27.44 4.67 21.97
CA GLU A 818 -28.15 4.18 20.78
C GLU A 818 -28.86 2.84 21.02
N SER A 819 -30.19 2.85 20.87
CA SER A 819 -31.06 1.67 20.91
C SER A 819 -30.75 0.71 19.75
N THR A 820 -30.52 -0.55 20.07
CA THR A 820 -30.10 -1.61 19.15
C THR A 820 -31.19 -1.98 18.14
N THR A 821 -31.07 -1.45 16.92
CA THR A 821 -31.62 -2.08 15.71
C THR A 821 -30.55 -2.11 14.63
N ASN A 822 -30.17 -3.33 14.23
CA ASN A 822 -29.10 -3.75 13.30
C ASN A 822 -27.78 -4.11 14.00
N GLY A 823 -27.32 -5.36 13.76
CA GLY A 823 -26.24 -6.02 14.50
C GLY A 823 -25.01 -5.15 14.71
N SER A 824 -24.80 -4.70 15.94
CA SER A 824 -23.71 -3.80 16.30
C SER A 824 -22.38 -4.54 16.15
N VAL A 825 -21.57 -4.12 15.17
CA VAL A 825 -20.18 -4.53 15.04
C VAL A 825 -19.45 -4.03 16.29
N VAL A 826 -18.92 -4.95 17.09
CA VAL A 826 -18.17 -4.63 18.31
C VAL A 826 -16.92 -3.81 17.93
N PRO A 827 -16.65 -2.65 18.58
CA PRO A 827 -15.47 -1.85 18.25
C PRO A 827 -14.19 -2.64 18.51
N PRO A 828 -13.18 -2.55 17.61
CA PRO A 828 -11.93 -3.27 17.77
C PRO A 828 -11.11 -2.73 18.96
N GLY A 829 -10.17 -3.53 19.45
CA GLY A 829 -9.19 -3.12 20.45
C GLY A 829 -7.90 -2.60 19.83
N ARG A 830 -6.94 -2.24 20.69
CA ARG A 830 -5.57 -1.88 20.31
C ARG A 830 -4.54 -2.78 20.99
N ARG A 831 -3.39 -2.90 20.37
CA ARG A 831 -2.19 -3.55 20.90
C ARG A 831 -1.06 -2.52 20.93
N LEU A 832 -0.55 -2.23 22.12
CA LEU A 832 0.66 -1.43 22.35
C LEU A 832 1.86 -2.36 22.58
N VAL A 833 2.94 -2.16 21.84
CA VAL A 833 4.23 -2.86 22.01
C VAL A 833 5.21 -1.92 22.69
N VAL A 834 5.63 -2.25 23.91
CA VAL A 834 6.61 -1.49 24.69
C VAL A 834 7.93 -2.26 24.72
N PRO A 835 8.94 -1.87 23.93
CA PRO A 835 10.25 -2.50 24.00
C PRO A 835 10.97 -2.12 25.30
N LEU A 836 11.44 -3.12 26.04
CA LEU A 836 12.28 -2.91 27.21
C LEU A 836 13.74 -2.92 26.72
N HIS A 837 14.28 -1.75 26.36
CA HIS A 837 15.65 -1.65 25.86
C HIS A 837 16.65 -1.96 26.99
N VAL A 838 16.94 -3.24 27.20
CA VAL A 838 17.89 -3.71 28.23
C VAL A 838 19.25 -3.97 27.58
N CYS A 839 20.27 -3.27 28.04
CA CYS A 839 21.66 -3.54 27.69
C CYS A 839 22.32 -4.32 28.82
N VAL A 840 22.73 -5.55 28.55
CA VAL A 840 23.47 -6.35 29.53
C VAL A 840 24.96 -6.14 29.34
N LEU A 841 25.65 -5.74 30.40
CA LEU A 841 27.11 -5.68 30.47
C LEU A 841 27.66 -6.90 31.24
N GLN A 842 28.86 -7.32 30.88
CA GLN A 842 29.58 -8.35 31.64
C GLN A 842 29.88 -7.81 33.04
N GLY A 843 29.42 -8.53 34.07
CA GLY A 843 29.67 -8.22 35.48
C GLY A 843 31.00 -8.83 35.96
N LEU A 844 30.97 -9.47 37.12
CA LEU A 844 32.10 -10.26 37.62
C LEU A 844 32.42 -11.42 36.65
N SER A 845 33.68 -11.55 36.25
CA SER A 845 34.12 -12.64 35.38
C SER A 845 34.67 -13.81 36.18
N PHE A 846 34.29 -15.02 35.76
CA PHE A 846 34.75 -16.26 36.37
C PHE A 846 36.11 -16.65 35.78
N VAL A 847 37.18 -16.64 36.59
CA VAL A 847 38.55 -16.94 36.13
C VAL A 847 38.81 -18.44 36.26
N LYS A 848 38.47 -19.04 37.40
CA LYS A 848 38.80 -20.45 37.69
C LYS A 848 37.93 -21.05 38.79
N ALA A 849 37.54 -22.32 38.60
CA ALA A 849 36.91 -23.15 39.63
C ALA A 849 37.75 -24.41 39.80
N ARG A 850 38.08 -24.80 41.02
CA ARG A 850 38.71 -26.12 41.29
C ARG A 850 38.40 -26.63 42.68
N LEU A 851 38.50 -27.95 42.84
CA LEU A 851 38.49 -28.58 44.14
C LEU A 851 39.91 -28.63 44.70
N LEU A 852 40.12 -28.03 45.87
CA LEU A 852 41.37 -28.10 46.63
C LEU A 852 41.24 -29.17 47.71
N SER A 853 42.24 -30.04 47.80
CA SER A 853 42.45 -30.91 48.96
C SER A 853 43.55 -30.32 49.83
N MET A 854 43.28 -30.15 51.11
CA MET A 854 44.25 -29.80 52.12
C MET A 854 44.47 -31.01 53.02
N GLU A 855 45.72 -31.44 53.16
CA GLU A 855 46.12 -32.57 54.01
C GLU A 855 46.73 -32.03 55.30
N ILE A 856 46.27 -32.53 56.45
CA ILE A 856 46.90 -32.24 57.74
C ILE A 856 47.65 -33.50 58.21
N PRO A 857 48.94 -33.41 58.59
CA PRO A 857 49.79 -34.59 58.77
C PRO A 857 49.54 -35.32 60.11
N ALA A 858 49.63 -36.66 60.09
CA ALA A 858 49.44 -37.52 61.26
C ALA A 858 50.74 -37.76 62.07
N HIS A 859 50.63 -37.91 63.39
CA HIS A 859 51.74 -38.22 64.30
C HIS A 859 51.76 -39.69 64.75
N VAL A 860 52.95 -40.26 64.96
CA VAL A 860 53.12 -41.64 65.48
C VAL A 860 52.89 -41.68 66.99
N GLY A 861 52.02 -42.58 67.47
CA GLY A 861 51.70 -42.76 68.90
C GLY A 861 51.46 -44.23 69.31
N GLU A 862 51.14 -44.48 70.59
CA GLU A 862 50.97 -45.84 71.17
C GLU A 862 49.68 -46.56 70.75
N ASP A 863 48.60 -45.83 70.45
CA ASP A 863 47.30 -46.38 70.02
C ASP A 863 46.80 -45.63 68.78
N LEU A 864 46.26 -46.36 67.78
CA LEU A 864 45.53 -45.74 66.66
C LEU A 864 44.19 -45.15 67.16
N PRO A 865 43.71 -44.02 66.62
CA PRO A 865 42.36 -43.54 66.89
C PRO A 865 41.34 -44.65 66.56
N ARG A 866 40.47 -45.02 67.49
CA ARG A 866 39.45 -46.04 67.24
C ARG A 866 38.47 -45.54 66.17
N PRO A 867 38.08 -46.36 65.18
CA PRO A 867 37.01 -46.01 64.26
C PRO A 867 35.71 -45.84 65.07
N VAL A 868 34.98 -44.75 64.82
CA VAL A 868 33.64 -44.56 65.41
C VAL A 868 32.69 -45.53 64.69
N SER A 869 32.60 -46.76 65.18
CA SER A 869 31.50 -47.66 64.84
C SER A 869 30.23 -47.19 65.55
N VAL A 870 29.18 -47.02 64.75
CA VAL A 870 27.81 -46.75 65.17
C VAL A 870 27.36 -47.80 66.18
N GLU A 871 27.05 -47.42 67.42
CA GLU A 871 26.05 -48.11 68.23
C GLU A 871 25.56 -47.26 69.42
N ASN A 872 24.37 -47.63 69.87
CA ASN A 872 23.38 -46.82 70.56
C ASN A 872 23.68 -46.52 72.04
N SER A 873 23.08 -45.40 72.49
CA SER A 873 22.59 -45.13 73.85
C SER A 873 23.55 -45.33 75.04
N SER A 874 23.92 -44.25 75.71
CA SER A 874 23.35 -43.88 77.01
C SER A 874 24.08 -42.68 77.62
N THR A 875 23.32 -41.97 78.44
CA THR A 875 23.62 -40.72 79.13
C THR A 875 24.73 -40.85 80.15
N GLU A 876 25.68 -39.90 80.15
CA GLU A 876 26.28 -39.39 81.39
C GLU A 876 26.86 -37.98 81.16
N LYS A 877 26.59 -37.07 82.11
CA LYS A 877 27.05 -35.68 82.13
C LYS A 877 28.47 -35.63 82.71
N VAL A 878 29.29 -34.69 82.24
CA VAL A 878 29.99 -33.63 83.03
C VAL A 878 31.28 -33.13 82.33
N ASN A 879 31.34 -31.81 82.18
CA ASN A 879 32.45 -30.84 82.14
C ASN A 879 33.77 -31.14 81.38
N GLY A 880 34.02 -30.29 80.39
CA GLY A 880 35.35 -29.98 79.86
C GLY A 880 35.23 -29.11 78.60
N SER A 881 35.62 -27.84 78.67
CA SER A 881 35.62 -26.90 77.55
C SER A 881 36.70 -27.25 76.52
N ALA A 882 36.39 -28.20 75.62
CA ALA A 882 37.13 -28.43 74.38
C ALA A 882 36.37 -27.74 73.23
N SER A 883 37.11 -27.01 72.39
CA SER A 883 36.57 -26.16 71.32
C SER A 883 35.69 -26.93 70.33
N LYS A 884 34.63 -26.28 69.84
CA LYS A 884 33.69 -26.80 68.82
C LYS A 884 34.36 -27.25 67.51
N THR A 885 35.66 -27.02 67.34
CA THR A 885 36.49 -27.45 66.21
C THR A 885 36.74 -28.96 66.19
N ASP A 886 36.76 -29.64 67.35
CA ASP A 886 37.18 -31.05 67.42
C ASP A 886 36.06 -32.04 67.08
N ARG A 887 34.82 -31.56 66.88
CA ARG A 887 33.68 -32.39 66.46
C ARG A 887 33.45 -32.42 64.94
N LEU A 888 34.27 -31.71 64.16
CA LEU A 888 34.04 -31.49 62.72
C LEU A 888 34.86 -32.43 61.81
N VAL A 889 35.78 -33.23 62.34
CA VAL A 889 36.68 -34.07 61.53
C VAL A 889 36.32 -35.55 61.65
N LYS A 890 35.93 -36.20 60.54
CA LYS A 890 35.82 -37.67 60.46
C LYS A 890 37.22 -38.26 60.33
N ILE A 891 37.62 -39.11 61.28
CA ILE A 891 38.98 -39.67 61.37
C ILE A 891 38.99 -41.07 60.73
N ASP A 892 39.80 -41.27 59.69
CA ASP A 892 40.18 -42.60 59.18
C ASP A 892 41.62 -42.91 59.64
N PRO A 893 41.82 -43.88 60.56
CA PRO A 893 43.11 -44.12 61.20
C PRO A 893 44.21 -44.65 60.25
N TYR A 894 43.87 -45.08 59.03
CA TYR A 894 44.81 -45.72 58.10
C TYR A 894 45.26 -44.84 56.93
N ARG A 895 44.68 -43.65 56.76
CA ARG A 895 44.97 -42.75 55.61
C ARG A 895 46.01 -41.67 55.88
N GLY A 896 46.50 -41.54 57.12
CA GLY A 896 47.61 -40.66 57.53
C GLY A 896 47.53 -39.17 57.11
N SER A 897 46.38 -38.70 56.61
CA SER A 897 46.13 -37.35 56.11
C SER A 897 44.69 -36.93 56.45
N TRP A 898 44.51 -35.79 57.11
CA TRP A 898 43.15 -35.23 57.35
C TRP A 898 42.73 -34.44 56.11
N GLY A 899 41.81 -35.00 55.31
CA GLY A 899 41.41 -34.39 54.03
C GLY A 899 40.30 -33.35 54.18
N LEU A 900 40.65 -32.07 54.38
CA LEU A 900 39.70 -30.96 54.21
C LEU A 900 39.60 -30.61 52.73
N ARG A 901 38.38 -30.57 52.18
CA ARG A 901 38.16 -30.25 50.76
C ARG A 901 37.47 -28.89 50.62
N PHE A 902 38.09 -27.98 49.89
CA PHE A 902 37.54 -26.65 49.59
C PHE A 902 37.21 -26.54 48.10
N LEU A 903 36.05 -25.98 47.78
CA LEU A 903 35.75 -25.51 46.44
C LEU A 903 36.26 -24.06 46.31
N GLU A 904 37.24 -23.84 45.44
CA GLU A 904 37.79 -22.52 45.14
C GLU A 904 37.07 -21.93 43.93
N LEU A 905 36.55 -20.71 44.09
CA LEU A 905 36.01 -19.89 43.01
C LEU A 905 36.85 -18.60 42.91
N GLU A 906 37.61 -18.44 41.82
CA GLU A 906 38.39 -17.24 41.53
C GLU A 906 37.57 -16.31 40.64
N LEU A 907 37.24 -15.15 41.18
CA LEU A 907 36.40 -14.13 40.55
C LEU A 907 37.24 -12.88 40.29
N SER A 908 37.20 -12.35 39.08
CA SER A 908 37.83 -11.07 38.74
C SER A 908 36.77 -10.01 38.48
N ASN A 909 37.07 -8.78 38.90
CA ASN A 909 36.23 -7.62 38.64
C ASN A 909 36.83 -6.75 37.53
N PRO A 910 36.42 -6.91 36.26
CA PRO A 910 36.88 -6.08 35.16
C PRO A 910 36.17 -4.71 35.10
N THR A 911 35.29 -4.40 36.06
CA THR A 911 34.43 -3.21 36.02
C THR A 911 34.95 -2.08 36.91
N ASP A 912 34.44 -0.87 36.70
CA ASP A 912 34.72 0.32 37.50
C ASP A 912 34.00 0.33 38.87
N VAL A 913 33.21 -0.69 39.17
CA VAL A 913 32.33 -0.74 40.35
C VAL A 913 32.83 -1.79 41.34
N VAL A 914 32.84 -1.45 42.64
CA VAL A 914 33.21 -2.39 43.71
C VAL A 914 32.09 -3.41 43.92
N PHE A 915 32.44 -4.70 44.00
CA PHE A 915 31.49 -5.77 44.34
C PHE A 915 31.82 -6.38 45.70
N GLU A 916 30.79 -6.60 46.50
CA GLU A 916 30.83 -7.33 47.75
C GLU A 916 30.12 -8.68 47.57
N ILE A 917 30.86 -9.78 47.70
CA ILE A 917 30.38 -11.14 47.44
C ILE A 917 30.03 -11.82 48.75
N SER A 918 28.85 -12.42 48.79
CA SER A 918 28.35 -13.23 49.89
C SER A 918 28.05 -14.64 49.40
N VAL A 919 28.54 -15.63 50.14
CA VAL A 919 28.23 -17.05 49.89
C VAL A 919 27.36 -17.57 51.02
N SER A 920 26.24 -18.19 50.64
CA SER A 920 25.34 -18.88 51.56
C SER A 920 25.18 -20.33 51.14
N VAL A 921 25.30 -21.25 52.11
CA VAL A 921 25.12 -22.68 51.89
C VAL A 921 23.91 -23.17 52.68
N GLN A 922 23.01 -23.89 52.01
CA GLN A 922 21.81 -24.47 52.61
C GLN A 922 22.11 -25.90 53.13
N LEU A 923 22.02 -26.11 54.45
CA LEU A 923 22.23 -27.43 55.09
C LEU A 923 20.96 -28.29 55.09
N GLU A 924 21.13 -29.63 55.08
CA GLU A 924 20.04 -30.60 55.29
C GLU A 924 19.67 -30.73 56.77
N ASN A 925 18.40 -30.49 57.12
CA ASN A 925 17.82 -30.98 58.37
C ASN A 925 17.53 -32.49 58.23
N SER A 926 18.18 -33.33 59.04
CA SER A 926 17.85 -34.75 59.13
C SER A 926 16.92 -35.02 60.32
N ASN A 927 15.80 -35.69 60.04
CA ASN A 927 14.68 -36.12 60.92
C ASN A 927 13.78 -34.97 61.43
N SER A 928 12.49 -34.88 61.08
CA SER A 928 11.42 -35.87 61.13
C SER A 928 10.19 -35.35 60.38
N LYS A 929 9.35 -36.26 59.88
CA LYS A 929 8.04 -35.97 59.30
C LYS A 929 7.09 -35.41 60.37
N ASP A 930 6.11 -34.63 59.89
CA ASP A 930 4.91 -34.12 60.56
C ASP A 930 5.03 -32.81 61.36
N SER A 931 4.67 -31.69 60.71
CA SER A 931 3.56 -30.78 61.10
C SER A 931 3.67 -29.42 60.41
N LEU A 932 2.51 -28.88 60.03
CA LEU A 932 2.30 -27.57 59.42
C LEU A 932 2.52 -26.44 60.44
N SER A 933 3.48 -25.54 60.20
CA SER A 933 3.40 -24.13 60.62
C SER A 933 4.47 -23.25 59.96
N VAL A 934 4.09 -21.99 59.76
CA VAL A 934 4.75 -20.87 59.09
C VAL A 934 6.11 -20.48 59.71
N ASP A 935 7.02 -20.01 58.84
CA ASP A 935 8.27 -19.26 59.07
C ASP A 935 9.20 -19.73 60.20
N CYS A 936 10.15 -20.59 59.85
CA CYS A 936 11.44 -20.68 60.53
C CYS A 936 12.55 -20.85 59.48
N ASN A 937 13.42 -19.84 59.38
CA ASN A 937 14.59 -19.80 58.51
C ASN A 937 15.35 -21.14 58.54
N ALA A 938 15.49 -21.78 57.37
CA ALA A 938 16.54 -22.78 57.18
C ALA A 938 17.85 -22.12 57.64
N ALA A 939 18.63 -22.79 58.49
CA ALA A 939 19.88 -22.24 58.98
C ALA A 939 20.87 -22.08 57.81
N GLU A 940 20.79 -20.97 57.08
CA GLU A 940 21.79 -20.57 56.09
C GLU A 940 23.08 -20.27 56.84
N LEU A 941 24.10 -21.10 56.61
CA LEU A 941 25.44 -20.78 57.08
C LEU A 941 26.00 -19.71 56.13
N GLY A 942 26.00 -18.46 56.59
CA GLY A 942 26.58 -17.34 55.84
C GLY A 942 28.08 -17.23 56.09
N TYR A 943 28.86 -17.18 55.01
CA TYR A 943 30.30 -16.90 55.08
C TYR A 943 30.56 -15.39 55.09
N PRO A 944 31.69 -14.93 55.66
CA PRO A 944 32.05 -13.51 55.64
C PRO A 944 32.10 -12.99 54.20
N LYS A 945 31.67 -11.74 54.03
CA LYS A 945 31.59 -11.10 52.72
C LYS A 945 32.99 -10.78 52.18
N THR A 946 33.22 -11.00 50.89
CA THR A 946 34.48 -10.74 50.20
C THR A 946 34.34 -9.54 49.27
N ARG A 947 35.08 -8.48 49.51
CA ARG A 947 35.12 -7.30 48.64
C ARG A 947 36.10 -7.51 47.49
N ILE A 948 35.68 -7.21 46.26
CA ILE A 948 36.51 -7.20 45.04
C ILE A 948 36.50 -5.80 44.43
N ASP A 949 37.62 -5.10 44.54
CA ASP A 949 37.83 -3.80 43.90
C ASP A 949 38.15 -3.95 42.41
N ARG A 950 38.10 -2.83 41.68
CA ARG A 950 38.36 -2.76 40.23
C ARG A 950 39.69 -3.40 39.85
N ASP A 951 39.70 -4.17 38.77
CA ASP A 951 40.87 -4.83 38.17
C ASP A 951 41.60 -5.85 39.11
N TYR A 952 40.98 -6.19 40.25
CA TYR A 952 41.49 -7.21 41.16
C TYR A 952 40.69 -8.52 41.04
N SER A 953 41.35 -9.63 41.38
CA SER A 953 40.71 -10.93 41.59
C SER A 953 40.69 -11.32 43.06
N ALA A 954 39.63 -12.00 43.48
CA ALA A 954 39.54 -12.60 44.80
C ALA A 954 39.15 -14.06 44.69
N ARG A 955 39.66 -14.87 45.63
CA ARG A 955 39.39 -16.30 45.73
C ARG A 955 38.41 -16.53 46.87
N VAL A 956 37.30 -17.17 46.55
CA VAL A 956 36.26 -17.54 47.51
C VAL A 956 36.38 -19.05 47.75
N LEU A 957 36.70 -19.42 48.99
CA LEU A 957 36.87 -20.81 49.41
C LEU A 957 35.65 -21.32 50.17
N ILE A 958 35.03 -22.38 49.67
CA ILE A 958 33.82 -22.98 50.27
C ILE A 958 34.17 -24.38 50.79
N PRO A 959 34.17 -24.63 52.12
CA PRO A 959 34.46 -25.96 52.67
C PRO A 959 33.33 -26.94 52.32
N LEU A 960 33.68 -28.15 51.86
CA LEU A 960 32.73 -29.17 51.43
C LEU A 960 32.42 -30.24 52.50
N GLU A 961 32.82 -30.02 53.74
CA GLU A 961 32.74 -30.99 54.85
C GLU A 961 31.31 -31.47 55.19
N HIS A 962 30.30 -30.66 54.86
CA HIS A 962 28.89 -30.96 55.11
C HIS A 962 28.20 -31.72 53.96
N PHE A 963 28.91 -32.01 52.87
CA PHE A 963 28.36 -32.70 51.71
C PHE A 963 28.83 -34.15 51.64
N LYS A 964 27.90 -35.11 51.76
CA LYS A 964 28.20 -36.53 51.54
C LYS A 964 28.43 -36.77 50.04
N LEU A 965 29.68 -36.98 49.63
CA LEU A 965 29.99 -37.49 48.29
C LEU A 965 29.84 -39.03 48.29
N PRO A 966 29.22 -39.64 47.25
CA PRO A 966 29.04 -41.09 47.18
C PRO A 966 30.38 -41.82 47.03
N ILE A 967 30.58 -42.90 47.79
CA ILE A 967 31.72 -43.82 47.65
C ILE A 967 31.31 -44.92 46.66
N LEU A 968 32.09 -45.16 45.60
CA LEU A 968 31.77 -46.14 44.56
C LEU A 968 32.55 -47.45 44.74
N ASP A 969 31.88 -48.58 44.55
CA ASP A 969 32.46 -49.93 44.66
C ASP A 969 33.18 -50.33 43.34
N GLY A 970 34.18 -51.21 43.43
CA GLY A 970 35.21 -51.45 42.40
C GLY A 970 34.78 -52.06 41.05
N SER A 971 33.49 -52.09 40.72
CA SER A 971 32.95 -52.61 39.46
C SER A 971 33.08 -51.65 38.25
N PHE A 972 33.77 -50.51 38.41
CA PHE A 972 33.88 -49.42 37.43
C PHE A 972 35.02 -49.60 36.39
N LEU A 973 35.97 -50.53 36.58
CA LEU A 973 37.21 -50.58 35.80
C LEU A 973 37.42 -51.85 34.94
N VAL A 974 36.46 -52.78 34.90
CA VAL A 974 36.59 -53.97 34.03
C VAL A 974 36.31 -53.53 32.59
N LYS A 975 37.36 -53.28 31.83
CA LYS A 975 37.34 -53.12 30.37
C LYS A 975 37.68 -54.49 29.77
N ASP A 976 36.75 -55.09 29.04
CA ASP A 976 36.93 -56.40 28.38
C ASP A 976 38.17 -56.38 27.47
N SER A 977 39.21 -57.13 27.85
CA SER A 977 40.35 -57.48 27.01
C SER A 977 40.36 -58.99 26.74
N GLN A 978 39.40 -59.46 25.94
CA GLN A 978 39.57 -60.71 25.19
C GLN A 978 38.81 -60.65 23.86
N ALA A 979 39.55 -60.93 22.78
CA ALA A 979 39.06 -61.04 21.42
C ALA A 979 38.35 -62.39 21.19
N ASP A 980 37.42 -62.35 20.23
CA ASP A 980 36.80 -63.45 19.48
C ASP A 980 35.84 -64.40 20.20
N GLY A 981 34.56 -64.32 19.80
CA GLY A 981 33.59 -65.40 20.03
C GLY A 981 32.15 -64.94 20.23
N VAL A 982 31.37 -65.06 19.17
CA VAL A 982 29.91 -64.89 19.03
C VAL A 982 29.05 -65.33 20.24
N THR A 983 27.95 -64.57 20.45
CA THR A 983 26.70 -64.81 21.21
C THR A 983 26.57 -64.43 22.71
N SER A 984 25.63 -63.47 22.92
CA SER A 984 24.68 -63.36 24.04
C SER A 984 25.17 -62.93 25.44
N GLY A 985 24.76 -61.73 25.86
CA GLY A 985 24.81 -61.33 27.28
C GLY A 985 24.54 -59.84 27.54
N ARG A 986 23.29 -59.37 27.38
CA ARG A 986 22.84 -58.03 27.82
C ARG A 986 22.68 -57.98 29.35
N SER A 987 23.71 -57.61 30.12
CA SER A 987 23.54 -57.18 31.53
C SER A 987 24.80 -56.61 32.21
N SER A 988 25.38 -55.51 31.71
CA SER A 988 26.42 -54.77 32.46
C SER A 988 26.41 -53.24 32.27
N SER A 989 25.87 -52.71 31.15
CA SER A 989 25.85 -51.26 30.84
C SER A 989 24.78 -50.42 31.57
N PHE A 990 23.90 -51.05 32.36
CA PHE A 990 22.89 -50.35 33.17
C PHE A 990 23.43 -49.82 34.50
N SER A 991 24.53 -50.40 35.01
CA SER A 991 25.16 -50.01 36.28
C SER A 991 25.88 -48.65 36.18
N GLU A 992 26.71 -48.47 35.15
CA GLU A 992 27.50 -47.23 34.98
C GLU A 992 26.64 -45.98 34.69
N LYS A 993 25.54 -46.14 33.94
CA LYS A 993 24.64 -45.02 33.61
C LYS A 993 23.84 -44.56 34.82
N ASN A 994 23.38 -45.48 35.67
CA ASN A 994 22.64 -45.15 36.88
C ASN A 994 23.54 -44.45 37.91
N ILE A 995 24.79 -44.90 38.06
CA ILE A 995 25.74 -44.31 39.00
C ILE A 995 26.25 -42.94 38.52
N LYS A 996 26.51 -42.76 37.22
CA LYS A 996 26.85 -41.43 36.65
C LYS A 996 25.65 -40.47 36.74
N ALA A 997 24.43 -40.97 36.66
CA ALA A 997 23.22 -40.20 36.89
C ALA A 997 23.04 -39.82 38.37
N GLU A 998 23.30 -40.72 39.32
CA GLU A 998 23.30 -40.43 40.76
C GLU A 998 24.40 -39.44 41.16
N LEU A 999 25.59 -39.54 40.57
CA LEU A 999 26.68 -38.60 40.77
C LEU A 999 26.32 -37.22 40.20
N ASN A 1000 25.78 -37.17 38.98
CA ASN A 1000 25.31 -35.92 38.39
C ASN A 1000 24.12 -35.33 39.16
N ALA A 1001 23.24 -36.16 39.74
CA ALA A 1001 22.14 -35.72 40.60
C ALA A 1001 22.67 -35.15 41.93
N SER A 1002 23.69 -35.79 42.51
CA SER A 1002 24.38 -35.31 43.73
C SER A 1002 25.13 -34.01 43.47
N ILE A 1003 25.80 -33.87 42.33
CA ILE A 1003 26.47 -32.63 41.88
C ILE A 1003 25.42 -31.53 41.66
N LYS A 1004 24.31 -31.82 41.00
CA LYS A 1004 23.21 -30.86 40.83
C LYS A 1004 22.59 -30.43 42.16
N ASN A 1005 22.44 -31.37 43.10
CA ASN A 1005 21.95 -31.10 44.45
C ASN A 1005 22.94 -30.21 45.22
N LEU A 1006 24.24 -30.51 45.16
CA LEU A 1006 25.31 -29.67 45.72
C LEU A 1006 25.29 -28.24 45.14
N ILE A 1007 25.24 -28.11 43.81
CA ILE A 1007 25.19 -26.83 43.11
C ILE A 1007 23.94 -26.03 43.53
N SER A 1008 22.78 -26.68 43.69
CA SER A 1008 21.56 -25.99 44.10
C SER A 1008 21.60 -25.41 45.53
N ARG A 1009 22.51 -25.92 46.37
CA ARG A 1009 22.66 -25.49 47.78
C ARG A 1009 23.63 -24.34 47.97
N ILE A 1010 24.46 -24.05 46.99
CA ILE A 1010 25.47 -22.99 47.04
C ILE A 1010 24.93 -21.79 46.27
N LYS A 1011 24.62 -20.70 46.98
CA LYS A 1011 24.23 -19.43 46.35
C LYS A 1011 25.35 -18.41 46.53
N VAL A 1012 25.79 -17.82 45.42
CA VAL A 1012 26.79 -16.75 45.40
C VAL A 1012 26.10 -15.47 44.97
N ARG A 1013 25.88 -14.58 45.93
CA ARG A 1013 25.23 -13.28 45.72
C ARG A 1013 26.26 -12.18 45.78
N TRP A 1014 26.16 -11.20 44.89
CA TRP A 1014 26.99 -10.00 44.92
C TRP A 1014 26.13 -8.76 45.18
N GLN A 1015 26.71 -7.79 45.86
CA GLN A 1015 26.17 -6.45 46.05
C GLN A 1015 27.19 -5.44 45.51
N SER A 1016 26.74 -4.57 44.61
CA SER A 1016 27.56 -3.54 44.00
C SER A 1016 27.53 -2.27 44.85
N GLY A 1017 28.61 -1.49 44.80
CA GLY A 1017 28.69 -0.14 45.39
C GLY A 1017 27.64 0.86 44.88
N ARG A 1018 26.84 0.49 43.87
CA ARG A 1018 25.68 1.27 43.37
C ARG A 1018 24.32 0.79 43.94
N ASN A 1019 24.31 0.07 45.06
CA ASN A 1019 23.12 -0.53 45.69
C ASN A 1019 22.37 -1.56 44.82
N SER A 1020 22.98 -2.08 43.75
CA SER A 1020 22.43 -3.21 43.00
C SER A 1020 22.88 -4.54 43.60
N SER A 1021 22.04 -5.56 43.50
CA SER A 1021 22.36 -6.92 43.93
C SER A 1021 22.05 -7.92 42.83
N GLY A 1022 22.85 -8.96 42.73
CA GLY A 1022 22.66 -10.04 41.76
C GLY A 1022 23.12 -11.39 42.29
N GLU A 1023 22.75 -12.44 41.58
CA GLU A 1023 23.18 -13.81 41.86
C GLU A 1023 24.03 -14.32 40.69
N LEU A 1024 25.22 -14.82 40.99
CA LEU A 1024 26.16 -15.33 39.99
C LEU A 1024 25.76 -16.76 39.58
N ASN A 1025 25.71 -17.04 38.27
CA ASN A 1025 25.47 -18.40 37.78
C ASN A 1025 26.73 -19.26 37.93
N THR A 1026 26.84 -19.98 39.04
CA THR A 1026 28.00 -20.83 39.35
C THR A 1026 27.84 -22.28 38.87
N LYS A 1027 26.73 -22.61 38.21
CA LYS A 1027 26.37 -24.02 37.90
C LYS A 1027 27.43 -24.69 37.02
N ASP A 1028 27.77 -24.09 35.90
CA ASP A 1028 28.69 -24.69 34.92
C ASP A 1028 30.12 -24.72 35.44
N ALA A 1029 30.54 -23.66 36.14
CA ALA A 1029 31.86 -23.55 36.74
C ALA A 1029 32.10 -24.61 37.84
N ILE A 1030 31.13 -24.78 38.74
CA ILE A 1030 31.21 -25.78 39.82
C ILE A 1030 31.09 -27.19 39.25
N GLN A 1031 30.21 -27.41 38.27
CA GLN A 1031 30.08 -28.70 37.60
C GLN A 1031 31.40 -29.10 36.92
N ALA A 1032 32.05 -28.18 36.20
CA ALA A 1032 33.34 -28.41 35.56
C ALA A 1032 34.43 -28.75 36.60
N ALA A 1033 34.54 -27.95 37.68
CA ALA A 1033 35.53 -28.18 38.73
C ALA A 1033 35.38 -29.52 39.45
N LEU A 1034 34.14 -29.94 39.71
CA LEU A 1034 33.88 -31.24 40.31
C LEU A 1034 34.18 -32.35 39.30
N GLN A 1035 33.75 -32.21 38.04
CA GLN A 1035 33.97 -33.23 37.02
C GLN A 1035 35.45 -33.50 36.74
N THR A 1036 36.31 -32.48 36.73
CA THR A 1036 37.75 -32.64 36.55
C THR A 1036 38.43 -33.39 37.70
N SER A 1037 37.87 -33.34 38.91
CA SER A 1037 38.44 -33.93 40.12
C SER A 1037 37.76 -35.25 40.57
N ILE A 1038 36.82 -35.78 39.77
CA ILE A 1038 36.05 -37.00 40.08
C ILE A 1038 36.93 -38.23 40.24
N MET A 1039 38.00 -38.39 39.43
CA MET A 1039 38.85 -39.59 39.49
C MET A 1039 39.72 -39.65 40.76
N ASP A 1040 40.12 -38.50 41.30
CA ASP A 1040 40.90 -38.42 42.54
C ASP A 1040 40.09 -38.71 43.81
N ILE A 1041 38.76 -38.61 43.72
CA ILE A 1041 37.86 -38.75 44.87
C ILE A 1041 37.38 -40.19 45.06
N LEU A 1042 37.31 -40.99 43.99
CA LEU A 1042 36.49 -42.20 43.93
C LEU A 1042 37.25 -43.53 44.02
N LEU A 1043 38.57 -43.57 43.84
CA LEU A 1043 39.37 -44.81 43.97
C LEU A 1043 40.25 -44.74 45.24
N PRO A 1044 40.03 -45.60 46.27
CA PRO A 1044 40.96 -45.69 47.39
C PRO A 1044 42.26 -46.39 46.98
N ASP A 1045 43.39 -45.97 47.58
CA ASP A 1045 44.70 -46.58 47.34
C ASP A 1045 44.68 -48.09 47.66
N PRO A 1046 45.35 -48.93 46.84
CA PRO A 1046 45.28 -50.39 46.98
C PRO A 1046 45.88 -50.88 48.31
N LEU A 1047 46.88 -50.18 48.84
CA LEU A 1047 47.51 -50.42 50.14
C LEU A 1047 47.44 -49.16 51.00
N THR A 1048 47.08 -49.31 52.28
CA THR A 1048 47.17 -48.25 53.28
C THR A 1048 48.21 -48.60 54.34
N PHE A 1049 48.96 -47.59 54.78
CA PHE A 1049 50.08 -47.73 55.70
C PHE A 1049 49.84 -46.95 56.99
N GLY A 1050 50.13 -47.54 58.13
CA GLY A 1050 50.13 -46.89 59.43
C GLY A 1050 51.41 -47.17 60.21
N PHE A 1051 51.85 -46.24 61.05
CA PHE A 1051 52.97 -46.45 61.97
C PHE A 1051 52.48 -46.39 63.42
N ARG A 1052 53.03 -47.26 64.28
CA ARG A 1052 52.75 -47.30 65.72
C ARG A 1052 53.99 -47.67 66.51
N LEU A 1053 54.03 -47.28 67.78
CA LEU A 1053 55.01 -47.79 68.75
C LEU A 1053 54.62 -49.21 69.18
N ALA A 1054 55.57 -50.15 69.17
CA ALA A 1054 55.31 -51.54 69.55
C ALA A 1054 55.22 -51.67 71.08
N LYS A 1055 54.24 -52.42 71.59
CA LYS A 1055 54.06 -52.67 73.04
C LYS A 1055 55.05 -53.76 73.49
N ASN A 1056 55.92 -53.46 74.47
CA ASN A 1056 56.87 -54.43 75.04
C ASN A 1056 56.13 -55.62 75.68
N GLY A 1057 56.17 -56.78 75.01
CA GLY A 1057 55.65 -58.04 75.54
C GLY A 1057 56.76 -58.87 76.19
N SER A 1058 56.80 -58.89 77.52
CA SER A 1058 57.42 -59.96 78.29
C SER A 1058 56.49 -60.35 79.45
N GLU A 1059 55.87 -61.51 79.36
CA GLU A 1059 55.18 -62.17 80.48
C GLU A 1059 56.22 -62.65 81.50
N SER A 1060 56.15 -62.19 82.75
CA SER A 1060 56.53 -62.96 83.96
C SER A 1060 56.03 -62.27 85.25
N PRO A 1061 55.82 -63.01 86.37
CA PRO A 1061 54.88 -62.60 87.42
C PRO A 1061 55.52 -61.94 88.66
N LYS A 1062 54.72 -61.04 89.27
CA LYS A 1062 54.59 -60.65 90.69
C LYS A 1062 55.78 -60.12 91.51
N GLU A 1063 55.46 -59.05 92.24
CA GLU A 1063 56.10 -58.41 93.43
C GLU A 1063 57.16 -57.34 93.11
N SER A 1064 57.20 -56.16 93.75
CA SER A 1064 56.36 -55.48 94.74
C SER A 1064 56.67 -53.97 94.70
N ASN A 1065 55.76 -53.14 95.21
CA ASN A 1065 55.73 -51.67 95.17
C ASN A 1065 57.00 -50.96 95.71
N ILE A 1066 57.30 -49.77 95.17
CA ILE A 1066 57.33 -48.46 95.89
C ILE A 1066 57.72 -47.32 94.91
N GLN A 1067 56.82 -46.31 94.79
CA GLN A 1067 57.03 -44.87 94.46
C GLN A 1067 57.72 -44.49 93.11
N VAL A 1068 57.33 -43.48 92.30
CA VAL A 1068 56.60 -42.20 92.45
C VAL A 1068 55.87 -41.89 91.13
N HIS A 1069 54.70 -41.26 91.21
CA HIS A 1069 53.97 -40.70 90.06
C HIS A 1069 54.68 -39.49 89.44
N THR A 1070 54.97 -39.55 88.15
CA THR A 1070 55.01 -38.38 87.25
C THR A 1070 54.03 -38.65 86.10
N PRO A 1071 53.01 -37.81 85.85
CA PRO A 1071 52.13 -37.95 84.69
C PRO A 1071 52.83 -37.34 83.47
N GLY A 1072 53.90 -37.98 83.01
CA GLY A 1072 54.65 -37.60 81.82
C GLY A 1072 54.35 -38.57 80.68
N SER A 1073 53.63 -38.07 79.67
CA SER A 1073 53.51 -38.60 78.29
C SER A 1073 53.75 -40.10 78.09
N LYS A 1074 52.70 -40.91 78.28
CA LYS A 1074 52.63 -42.23 77.61
C LYS A 1074 52.71 -42.00 76.09
N GLY A 1075 53.71 -42.58 75.44
CA GLY A 1075 53.88 -42.54 73.98
C GLY A 1075 54.85 -41.52 73.36
N SER A 1076 55.77 -40.91 74.12
CA SER A 1076 56.80 -40.03 73.54
C SER A 1076 58.10 -40.78 73.20
N VAL A 1077 58.60 -40.64 71.98
CA VAL A 1077 59.90 -41.17 71.52
C VAL A 1077 61.04 -40.33 72.10
N LEU A 1078 62.04 -40.96 72.73
CA LEU A 1078 63.20 -40.29 73.33
C LEU A 1078 64.46 -40.43 72.46
N ALA A 1079 65.31 -39.39 72.44
CA ALA A 1079 66.63 -39.47 71.83
C ALA A 1079 67.55 -40.39 72.67
N HIS A 1080 68.47 -41.11 72.00
CA HIS A 1080 69.38 -42.08 72.62
C HIS A 1080 68.73 -43.31 73.27
N ASP A 1081 67.49 -43.65 72.89
CA ASP A 1081 66.82 -44.89 73.29
C ASP A 1081 66.37 -45.71 72.08
N MET A 1082 66.47 -47.04 72.18
CA MET A 1082 66.04 -47.96 71.13
C MET A 1082 64.51 -48.04 71.15
N THR A 1083 63.85 -47.37 70.20
CA THR A 1083 62.40 -47.31 70.15
C THR A 1083 61.85 -48.39 69.21
N PRO A 1084 61.12 -49.40 69.72
CA PRO A 1084 60.51 -50.41 68.88
C PRO A 1084 59.26 -49.85 68.18
N MET A 1085 59.19 -50.02 66.86
CA MET A 1085 58.13 -49.52 65.99
C MET A 1085 57.53 -50.66 65.18
N GLU A 1086 56.23 -50.60 64.93
CA GLU A 1086 55.53 -51.46 63.98
C GLU A 1086 54.97 -50.62 62.83
N VAL A 1087 55.19 -51.06 61.59
CA VAL A 1087 54.44 -50.56 60.43
C VAL A 1087 53.33 -51.55 60.14
N LEU A 1088 52.12 -51.02 59.99
CA LEU A 1088 50.93 -51.76 59.65
C LEU A 1088 50.61 -51.53 58.19
N VAL A 1089 50.51 -52.60 57.41
CA VAL A 1089 50.12 -52.54 56.00
C VAL A 1089 48.82 -53.28 55.83
N ARG A 1090 47.78 -52.54 55.42
CA ARG A 1090 46.45 -53.09 55.16
C ARG A 1090 46.19 -53.15 53.67
N ASN A 1091 45.77 -54.32 53.20
CA ASN A 1091 45.31 -54.51 51.84
C ASN A 1091 43.83 -54.09 51.74
N ASN A 1092 43.52 -53.08 50.93
CA ASN A 1092 42.14 -52.60 50.72
C ASN A 1092 41.45 -53.26 49.53
N THR A 1093 42.06 -54.29 48.97
CA THR A 1093 41.58 -55.03 47.80
C THR A 1093 41.05 -56.40 48.22
N LYS A 1094 40.21 -56.99 47.35
CA LYS A 1094 39.66 -58.34 47.54
C LYS A 1094 40.61 -59.44 47.03
N GLU A 1095 41.80 -59.07 46.56
CA GLU A 1095 42.83 -59.97 46.02
C GLU A 1095 44.03 -60.01 46.96
N MET A 1096 44.81 -61.09 46.95
CA MET A 1096 46.05 -61.17 47.72
C MET A 1096 47.13 -60.36 47.01
N ILE A 1097 47.86 -59.51 47.75
CA ILE A 1097 48.90 -58.64 47.19
C ILE A 1097 50.27 -59.12 47.66
N ARG A 1098 51.13 -59.55 46.71
CA ARG A 1098 52.56 -59.76 46.97
C ARG A 1098 53.32 -58.45 46.75
N MET A 1099 54.01 -57.96 47.78
CA MET A 1099 54.71 -56.68 47.74
C MET A 1099 56.12 -56.74 48.34
N SER A 1100 56.98 -55.79 47.94
CA SER A 1100 58.27 -55.49 48.57
C SER A 1100 58.15 -54.17 49.33
N LEU A 1101 58.16 -54.22 50.67
CA LEU A 1101 58.04 -53.07 51.56
C LEU A 1101 59.41 -52.46 51.86
N SER A 1102 59.43 -51.13 51.88
CA SER A 1102 60.56 -50.27 52.21
C SER A 1102 60.10 -49.16 53.16
N ILE A 1103 60.91 -48.84 54.17
CA ILE A 1103 60.61 -47.84 55.18
C ILE A 1103 61.76 -46.84 55.18
N THR A 1104 61.42 -45.57 54.95
CA THR A 1104 62.39 -44.47 54.94
C THR A 1104 62.13 -43.52 56.11
N CYS A 1105 63.20 -43.08 56.76
CA CYS A 1105 63.16 -42.06 57.81
C CYS A 1105 63.92 -40.82 57.31
N ARG A 1106 63.25 -39.66 57.35
CA ARG A 1106 63.77 -38.38 56.87
C ARG A 1106 63.73 -37.32 57.96
N ASP A 1107 64.63 -36.34 57.89
CA ASP A 1107 64.63 -35.19 58.79
C ASP A 1107 63.68 -34.08 58.29
N VAL A 1108 63.66 -32.94 58.99
CA VAL A 1108 62.87 -31.75 58.61
C VAL A 1108 63.32 -31.17 57.26
N ALA A 1109 64.58 -31.37 56.84
CA ALA A 1109 65.08 -30.96 55.53
C ALA A 1109 64.72 -31.93 54.40
N GLY A 1110 64.19 -33.12 54.74
CA GLY A 1110 63.78 -34.15 53.80
C GLY A 1110 64.91 -35.10 53.38
N GLU A 1111 66.07 -35.03 54.03
CA GLU A 1111 67.22 -35.91 53.77
C GLU A 1111 67.05 -37.27 54.47
N ASN A 1112 67.50 -38.36 53.81
CA ASN A 1112 67.43 -39.70 54.40
C ASN A 1112 68.39 -39.81 55.60
N CYS A 1113 67.85 -40.14 56.77
CA CYS A 1113 68.60 -40.14 58.04
C CYS A 1113 69.31 -41.46 58.36
N VAL A 1114 69.12 -42.48 57.51
CA VAL A 1114 69.46 -43.89 57.77
C VAL A 1114 70.65 -44.35 56.92
N GLU A 1115 70.86 -43.78 55.73
CA GLU A 1115 71.88 -44.22 54.75
C GLU A 1115 72.91 -43.10 54.48
N GLY A 1116 74.22 -43.41 54.58
CA GLY A 1116 75.34 -42.51 54.24
C GLY A 1116 76.28 -42.14 55.40
N ASN A 1117 77.37 -41.40 55.11
CA ASN A 1117 78.42 -41.00 56.10
C ASN A 1117 77.95 -40.00 57.19
N LYS A 1118 76.67 -39.58 57.17
CA LYS A 1118 76.06 -38.64 58.12
C LYS A 1118 74.73 -39.15 58.70
N ALA A 1119 74.60 -40.46 58.91
CA ALA A 1119 73.38 -41.04 59.48
C ALA A 1119 73.10 -40.52 60.90
N THR A 1120 71.92 -39.92 61.12
CA THR A 1120 71.44 -39.39 62.41
C THR A 1120 70.50 -40.35 63.12
N VAL A 1121 70.11 -41.45 62.46
CA VAL A 1121 69.25 -42.50 63.01
C VAL A 1121 69.88 -43.87 62.72
N LEU A 1122 70.11 -44.64 63.76
CA LEU A 1122 70.51 -46.05 63.66
C LEU A 1122 69.26 -46.93 63.76
N TRP A 1123 69.32 -48.16 63.25
CA TRP A 1123 68.17 -49.07 63.27
C TRP A 1123 68.58 -50.51 63.57
N ALA A 1124 67.63 -51.27 64.10
CA ALA A 1124 67.72 -52.72 64.24
C ALA A 1124 66.54 -53.36 63.49
N GLY A 1125 66.83 -54.38 62.68
CA GLY A 1125 65.87 -55.05 61.79
C GLY A 1125 66.07 -54.71 60.31
N VAL A 1126 65.18 -55.22 59.46
CA VAL A 1126 65.19 -54.97 58.00
C VAL A 1126 64.23 -53.84 57.68
N LEU A 1127 64.71 -52.76 57.04
CA LEU A 1127 63.90 -51.60 56.64
C LEU A 1127 63.59 -51.58 55.14
N ASN A 1128 64.45 -52.16 54.29
CA ASN A 1128 64.31 -52.15 52.83
C ASN A 1128 64.28 -53.57 52.25
N GLY A 1129 63.48 -53.79 51.20
CA GLY A 1129 63.44 -55.05 50.44
C GLY A 1129 62.66 -56.19 51.10
N ILE A 1130 61.64 -55.88 51.92
CA ILE A 1130 60.89 -56.88 52.69
C ILE A 1130 59.78 -57.46 51.82
N THR A 1131 59.91 -58.71 51.37
CA THR A 1131 58.86 -59.39 50.59
C THR A 1131 57.75 -59.93 51.50
N VAL A 1132 56.53 -59.42 51.33
CA VAL A 1132 55.34 -59.76 52.15
C VAL A 1132 54.15 -60.05 51.24
N GLU A 1133 53.38 -61.09 51.58
CA GLU A 1133 52.08 -61.39 50.97
C GLU A 1133 50.96 -60.94 51.91
N VAL A 1134 50.16 -59.95 51.49
CA VAL A 1134 49.06 -59.39 52.30
C VAL A 1134 47.72 -59.94 51.80
N PRO A 1135 46.98 -60.75 52.61
CA PRO A 1135 45.69 -61.29 52.22
C PRO A 1135 44.63 -60.20 51.97
N PRO A 1136 43.57 -60.53 51.20
CA PRO A 1136 42.46 -59.63 50.93
C PRO A 1136 41.86 -58.99 52.19
N LEU A 1137 41.69 -57.67 52.22
CA LEU A 1137 41.03 -56.92 53.31
C LEU A 1137 41.64 -57.12 54.72
N GLN A 1138 42.83 -57.71 54.82
CA GLN A 1138 43.56 -57.98 56.05
C GLN A 1138 44.75 -57.04 56.25
N GLU A 1139 45.29 -57.05 57.45
CA GLU A 1139 46.37 -56.18 57.91
C GLU A 1139 47.55 -57.04 58.39
N ILE A 1140 48.76 -56.68 57.96
CA ILE A 1140 50.01 -57.31 58.39
C ILE A 1140 50.86 -56.28 59.12
N LYS A 1141 51.63 -56.76 60.10
CA LYS A 1141 52.53 -55.96 60.92
C LYS A 1141 53.97 -56.37 60.66
N HIS A 1142 54.84 -55.38 60.43
CA HIS A 1142 56.28 -55.57 60.38
C HIS A 1142 56.95 -54.76 61.49
N TYR A 1143 57.79 -55.42 62.28
CA TYR A 1143 58.45 -54.84 63.45
C TYR A 1143 59.89 -54.44 63.12
N PHE A 1144 60.28 -53.25 63.56
CA PHE A 1144 61.64 -52.72 63.46
C PHE A 1144 61.93 -51.84 64.68
N SER A 1145 63.17 -51.42 64.90
CA SER A 1145 63.48 -50.47 65.99
C SER A 1145 64.40 -49.38 65.48
N LEU A 1146 64.12 -48.13 65.87
CA LEU A 1146 64.91 -46.96 65.50
C LEU A 1146 65.56 -46.35 66.73
N TYR A 1147 66.79 -45.87 66.56
CA TYR A 1147 67.59 -45.19 67.57
C TYR A 1147 67.99 -43.81 67.04
N PHE A 1148 67.41 -42.77 67.62
CA PHE A 1148 67.62 -41.39 67.18
C PHE A 1148 68.80 -40.77 67.93
N LEU A 1149 69.80 -40.29 67.20
CA LEU A 1149 71.00 -39.65 67.77
C LEU A 1149 70.79 -38.17 68.12
N VAL A 1150 69.78 -37.52 67.53
CA VAL A 1150 69.53 -36.08 67.71
C VAL A 1150 68.03 -35.88 68.02
N PRO A 1151 67.67 -35.05 69.00
CA PRO A 1151 66.27 -34.67 69.24
C PRO A 1151 65.75 -33.76 68.12
N GLY A 1152 64.52 -33.98 67.66
CA GLY A 1152 63.95 -33.26 66.53
C GLY A 1152 62.67 -33.88 65.97
N GLU A 1153 62.16 -33.31 64.89
CA GLU A 1153 61.04 -33.88 64.14
C GLU A 1153 61.56 -34.69 62.95
N TYR A 1154 61.16 -35.95 62.91
CA TYR A 1154 61.49 -36.88 61.83
C TYR A 1154 60.22 -37.32 61.12
N THR A 1155 60.35 -37.75 59.88
CA THR A 1155 59.24 -38.19 59.04
C THR A 1155 59.48 -39.61 58.57
N LEU A 1156 58.58 -40.52 58.94
CA LEU A 1156 58.58 -41.91 58.49
C LEU A 1156 57.65 -42.06 57.29
N VAL A 1157 58.15 -42.72 56.25
CA VAL A 1157 57.37 -43.02 55.05
C VAL A 1157 57.57 -44.48 54.68
N ALA A 1158 56.48 -45.23 54.66
CA ALA A 1158 56.43 -46.58 54.12
C ALA A 1158 56.17 -46.50 52.61
N ALA A 1159 56.83 -47.36 51.84
CA ALA A 1159 56.58 -47.53 50.42
C ALA A 1159 56.66 -49.00 50.06
N ALA A 1160 55.73 -49.48 49.24
CA ALA A 1160 55.68 -50.86 48.79
C ALA A 1160 55.63 -50.93 47.26
N VAL A 1161 56.42 -51.85 46.69
CA VAL A 1161 56.36 -52.22 45.27
C VAL A 1161 55.56 -53.51 45.15
N ILE A 1162 54.42 -53.50 44.45
CA ILE A 1162 53.61 -54.69 44.24
C ILE A 1162 54.20 -55.52 43.08
N ALA A 1163 54.41 -56.81 43.31
CA ALA A 1163 55.03 -57.73 42.35
C ALA A 1163 54.03 -58.29 41.32
N ASP A 1164 52.77 -58.49 41.71
CA ASP A 1164 51.73 -59.05 40.84
C ASP A 1164 50.98 -57.94 40.10
N THR A 1165 51.03 -57.96 38.77
CA THR A 1165 50.50 -56.88 37.92
C THR A 1165 49.06 -57.16 37.47
N ASN A 1166 48.10 -56.44 38.08
CA ASN A 1166 46.70 -56.39 37.64
C ASN A 1166 46.37 -54.96 37.15
N GLU A 1167 45.68 -54.81 36.01
CA GLU A 1167 45.28 -53.49 35.48
C GLU A 1167 44.40 -52.71 36.48
N ILE A 1168 43.60 -53.40 37.29
CA ILE A 1168 42.78 -52.79 38.35
C ILE A 1168 43.67 -52.17 39.44
N LEU A 1169 44.79 -52.82 39.78
CA LEU A 1169 45.75 -52.31 40.77
C LEU A 1169 46.56 -51.13 40.20
N ARG A 1170 46.94 -51.17 38.91
CA ARG A 1170 47.59 -50.04 38.22
C ARG A 1170 46.70 -48.80 38.18
N ALA A 1171 45.43 -48.97 37.81
CA ALA A 1171 44.46 -47.88 37.76
C ALA A 1171 44.20 -47.25 39.14
N ARG A 1172 44.26 -48.04 40.22
CA ARG A 1172 44.15 -47.54 41.60
C ARG A 1172 45.42 -46.87 42.12
N ALA A 1173 46.60 -47.28 41.64
CA ALA A 1173 47.90 -46.74 42.04
C ALA A 1173 48.38 -45.54 41.19
N LYS A 1174 47.57 -45.08 40.21
CA LYS A 1174 47.86 -43.93 39.34
C LYS A 1174 49.16 -44.07 38.51
N THR A 1175 49.45 -45.27 37.99
CA THR A 1175 50.59 -45.51 37.07
C THR A 1175 50.11 -45.45 35.62
N ASP A 1176 50.68 -44.55 34.81
CA ASP A 1176 50.25 -44.29 33.43
C ASP A 1176 50.84 -45.27 32.40
N SER A 1177 51.88 -46.04 32.75
CA SER A 1177 52.55 -46.96 31.82
C SER A 1177 52.41 -48.45 32.24
N PRO A 1178 52.27 -49.38 31.27
CA PRO A 1178 52.11 -50.81 31.58
C PRO A 1178 53.40 -51.47 32.08
N ASP A 1179 54.56 -50.88 31.79
CA ASP A 1179 55.90 -51.42 32.10
C ASP A 1179 56.48 -50.91 33.43
N GLU A 1180 55.84 -49.92 34.08
CA GLU A 1180 56.28 -49.44 35.40
C GLU A 1180 55.80 -50.35 36.54
N PRO A 1181 56.65 -50.63 37.54
CA PRO A 1181 56.25 -51.36 38.72
C PRO A 1181 55.23 -50.55 39.54
N ILE A 1182 54.20 -51.22 40.07
CA ILE A 1182 53.15 -50.58 40.87
C ILE A 1182 53.76 -50.13 42.21
N PHE A 1183 54.05 -48.83 42.33
CA PHE A 1183 54.63 -48.23 43.52
C PHE A 1183 53.56 -47.57 44.39
N CYS A 1184 53.33 -48.13 45.57
CA CYS A 1184 52.39 -47.60 46.56
C CYS A 1184 53.18 -46.90 47.67
N ARG A 1185 53.08 -45.58 47.76
CA ARG A 1185 53.72 -44.81 48.82
C ARG A 1185 52.69 -44.44 49.88
N GLY A 1186 52.96 -44.77 51.13
CA GLY A 1186 52.17 -44.32 52.27
C GLY A 1186 52.36 -42.84 52.56
N PRO A 1187 51.40 -42.22 53.27
CA PRO A 1187 51.53 -40.83 53.71
C PRO A 1187 52.70 -40.66 54.70
N PRO A 1188 53.30 -39.47 54.79
CA PRO A 1188 54.33 -39.18 55.78
C PRO A 1188 53.75 -39.12 57.19
N PHE A 1189 54.34 -39.87 58.12
CA PHE A 1189 54.02 -39.81 59.55
C PHE A 1189 55.13 -39.08 60.31
N HIS A 1190 54.76 -38.07 61.09
CA HIS A 1190 55.74 -37.33 61.89
C HIS A 1190 56.00 -38.02 63.23
N VAL A 1191 57.28 -38.19 63.54
CA VAL A 1191 57.80 -38.66 64.82
C VAL A 1191 58.47 -37.48 65.50
N ARG A 1192 57.95 -37.08 66.66
CA ARG A 1192 58.61 -36.07 67.51
C ARG A 1192 59.49 -36.79 68.52
N VAL A 1193 60.80 -36.60 68.42
CA VAL A 1193 61.81 -37.17 69.31
C VAL A 1193 62.16 -36.14 70.36
N LEU A 1194 61.90 -36.45 71.63
CA LEU A 1194 62.18 -35.59 72.77
C LEU A 1194 63.54 -35.93 73.39
N GLY A 1195 64.34 -34.92 73.71
CA GLY A 1195 65.64 -35.08 74.36
C GLY A 1195 66.35 -33.74 74.49
N THR A 1196 67.32 -33.65 75.37
CA THR A 1196 68.27 -32.53 75.43
C THR A 1196 69.44 -32.85 74.51
N ALA A 1197 69.76 -31.92 73.59
CA ALA A 1197 70.82 -32.05 72.60
C ALA A 1197 72.21 -32.32 73.21
#